data_AF-A0A3B4YHM2-F1
#
_entry.id   AF-A0A3B4YHM2-F1
#
_cell.length_a   1.000
_cell.length_b   1.000
_cell.length_c   1.000
_cell.angle_alpha   90.00
_cell.angle_beta   90.00
_cell.angle_gamma   90.00
#
_symmetry.space_group_name_H-M   'P 1'
#
loop_
_entity.id
_entity.type
_entity.pdbx_description
1 polymer ?
#
loop_
_entity_poly.entity_id
_entity_poly.type
_entity_poly.pdbx_seq_one_letter_code
_entity_poly.pdbx_strand_id
1 'polypeptide(L)'
;MANVTDLQTKYSKLAQEYSKLRAQNQVLKKGVVDEQANSASLKEQLKQRDQSLRKQEQEMDSLSFRNQQLAKRVELLQEELAVSEAKGKKGKTKVDSPSQHGLQTQSVFDEDLQKKIEENERLHIQFYEADEQHRRQEAELRARLEELEKDSEQHQAVVDGLTTKYMETIERLQSDKARLEVKAQTLEREAKECRMRTEECQQQLRRCQSELNRQVKQSSSVIQEKVPFNDTKFSDYNSLNVPPHNRRHQLKARDVAGQALSFIQDLVAALLNFHSYTEQRVHIYPRDSSIEPISPLNQKFSQYLHENAAYVRPLEDSFLQLHQSITEDTVTVLETVVKLKSFADNFSSYTHFLQKILPYQLKSLEEECEATLCTAALTAKNLELQSDMKRVTSVFEKLQNYINLLALPSVRQDAMPQSSTSAVFTQLAACLHSLHDAVKEMSKHYNQKAGLEQELPTITQKLCTTTECLLGSLGSLTSSTGKIATFFSNNLDFFTSSGYSPRGGAVALNPLQAESMLANKKKAAAYIHAIKKPRPQSVPYREALSNRRILTSSTESREGLTQQVQQSQEKIARLEQEKEHWLLEAQLGKVRLEKENQRIADLEAQLAAALGGSPSLQTAAAGTLAQNHEEADAEQKTAGKETTLCTSLVGMLCTTPTVEHVGDEESREQLIKTHYMTRVGELTTQLQISDSKAVHFHSECRALAKRLAIAEKSRETLSEEVKLANQNITRLQDELATTKRSYEDQLSMMSDHLCSMNETLSKQREEIDTLKLGSKGNAKKNKGR
;
A
#
# COMPACT_ATOMS: atom_id res chain seq x y z
N MET A 1 16.73 26.51 28.48
CA MET A 1 17.38 27.25 27.37
C MET A 1 17.75 26.35 26.18
N ALA A 2 18.15 25.09 26.35
CA ALA A 2 18.56 24.20 25.25
C ALA A 2 17.47 23.89 24.18
N ASN A 3 16.19 23.85 24.55
CA ASN A 3 15.11 23.58 23.58
C ASN A 3 14.79 24.77 22.66
N VAL A 4 15.06 26.01 23.10
CA VAL A 4 14.81 27.22 22.29
C VAL A 4 15.89 27.35 21.21
N THR A 5 17.14 27.03 21.55
CA THR A 5 18.27 27.03 20.61
C THR A 5 18.14 25.94 19.55
N ASP A 6 17.61 24.77 19.89
CA ASP A 6 17.40 23.66 18.93
C ASP A 6 16.23 23.92 17.98
N LEU A 7 15.17 24.60 18.46
CA LEU A 7 14.07 25.04 17.61
C LEU A 7 14.51 26.15 16.65
N GLN A 8 15.31 27.10 17.13
CA GLN A 8 15.81 28.22 16.32
C GLN A 8 16.80 27.76 15.24
N THR A 9 17.62 26.73 15.52
CA THR A 9 18.47 26.10 14.49
C THR A 9 17.65 25.33 13.46
N LYS A 10 16.56 24.66 13.85
CA LYS A 10 15.64 24.02 12.89
C LYS A 10 14.93 25.04 12.00
N TYR A 11 14.46 26.15 12.56
CA TYR A 11 13.89 27.26 11.76
C TYR A 11 14.91 27.90 10.82
N SER A 12 16.15 28.09 11.27
CA SER A 12 17.22 28.63 10.44
C SER A 12 17.58 27.69 9.27
N LYS A 13 17.67 26.37 9.52
CA LYS A 13 17.87 25.36 8.47
C LYS A 13 16.72 25.34 7.48
N LEU A 14 15.47 25.41 7.95
CA LEU A 14 14.30 25.45 7.08
C LEU A 14 14.27 26.72 6.20
N ALA A 15 14.64 27.88 6.76
CA ALA A 15 14.75 29.12 6.02
C ALA A 15 15.86 29.08 4.95
N GLN A 16 16.99 28.41 5.24
CA GLN A 16 18.06 28.18 4.26
C GLN A 16 17.61 27.25 3.14
N GLU A 17 16.94 26.14 3.46
CA GLU A 17 16.41 25.22 2.44
C GLU A 17 15.33 25.89 1.58
N TYR A 18 14.44 26.70 2.18
CA TYR A 18 13.48 27.50 1.44
C TYR A 18 14.16 28.51 0.50
N SER A 19 15.25 29.15 0.94
CA SER A 19 16.01 30.09 0.12
C SER A 19 16.70 29.39 -1.06
N LYS A 20 17.24 28.17 -0.85
CA LYS A 20 17.81 27.34 -1.93
C LYS A 20 16.74 26.92 -2.93
N LEU A 21 15.58 26.45 -2.46
CA LEU A 21 14.46 26.07 -3.30
C LEU A 21 13.95 27.27 -4.12
N ARG A 22 13.87 28.46 -3.52
CA ARG A 22 13.50 29.68 -4.22
C ARG A 22 14.49 30.05 -5.32
N ALA A 23 15.79 29.96 -5.06
CA ALA A 23 16.83 30.20 -6.06
C ALA A 23 16.79 29.19 -7.21
N GLN A 24 16.62 27.89 -6.90
CA GLN A 24 16.46 26.84 -7.91
C GLN A 24 15.20 27.05 -8.76
N ASN A 25 14.09 27.45 -8.14
CA ASN A 25 12.85 27.74 -8.85
C ASN A 25 13.00 28.93 -9.80
N GLN A 26 13.78 29.94 -9.41
CA GLN A 26 14.08 31.10 -10.27
C GLN A 26 14.94 30.72 -11.49
N VAL A 27 15.93 29.83 -11.31
CA VAL A 27 16.74 29.29 -12.43
C VAL A 27 15.89 28.42 -13.36
N LEU A 28 15.05 27.54 -12.81
CA LEU A 28 14.14 26.71 -13.61
C LEU A 28 13.13 27.56 -14.38
N LYS A 29 12.55 28.60 -13.75
CA LYS A 29 11.64 29.52 -14.43
C LYS A 29 12.34 30.26 -15.57
N LYS A 30 13.59 30.68 -15.40
CA LYS A 30 14.39 31.28 -16.47
C LYS A 30 14.67 30.28 -17.59
N GLY A 31 15.08 29.05 -17.26
CA GLY A 31 15.29 27.98 -18.23
C GLY A 31 14.04 27.65 -19.05
N VAL A 32 12.86 27.65 -18.43
CA VAL A 32 11.59 27.45 -19.14
C VAL A 32 11.28 28.60 -20.09
N VAL A 33 11.54 29.85 -19.70
CA VAL A 33 11.34 31.02 -20.57
C VAL A 33 12.32 30.99 -21.75
N ASP A 34 13.59 30.67 -21.50
CA ASP A 34 14.61 30.56 -22.54
C ASP A 34 14.29 29.42 -23.52
N GLU A 35 13.80 28.28 -23.02
CA GLU A 35 13.37 27.14 -23.86
C GLU A 35 12.12 27.47 -24.68
N GLN A 36 11.16 28.19 -24.11
CA GLN A 36 9.98 28.67 -24.84
C GLN A 36 10.37 29.67 -25.95
N ALA A 37 11.33 30.56 -25.68
CA ALA A 37 11.86 31.49 -26.69
C ALA A 37 12.61 30.76 -27.82
N ASN A 38 13.44 29.77 -27.48
CA ASN A 38 14.12 28.93 -28.46
C ASN A 38 13.13 28.12 -29.31
N SER A 39 12.11 27.54 -28.69
CA SER A 39 11.05 26.81 -29.40
C SER A 39 10.29 27.72 -30.37
N ALA A 40 9.98 28.96 -29.96
CA ALA A 40 9.36 29.95 -30.85
C ALA A 40 10.27 30.32 -32.03
N SER A 41 11.57 30.52 -31.78
CA SER A 41 12.56 30.80 -32.84
C SER A 41 12.69 29.65 -33.83
N LEU A 42 12.80 28.40 -33.34
CA LEU A 42 12.86 27.21 -34.19
C LEU A 42 11.60 27.04 -35.03
N LYS A 43 10.42 27.33 -34.46
CA LYS A 43 9.15 27.28 -35.20
C LYS A 43 9.09 28.31 -36.33
N GLU A 44 9.67 29.50 -36.13
CA GLU A 44 9.75 30.52 -37.17
C GLU A 44 10.78 30.16 -38.25
N GLN A 45 11.94 29.62 -37.87
CA GLN A 45 12.93 29.10 -38.82
C GLN A 45 12.36 27.96 -39.68
N LEU A 46 11.59 27.07 -39.07
CA LEU A 46 10.92 25.97 -39.78
C LEU A 46 9.91 26.50 -40.79
N LYS A 47 9.07 27.49 -40.41
CA LYS A 47 8.18 28.17 -41.37
C LYS A 47 8.92 28.83 -42.52
N GLN A 48 10.05 29.49 -42.25
CA GLN A 48 10.87 30.11 -43.30
C GLN A 48 11.47 29.06 -44.25
N ARG A 49 11.91 27.92 -43.72
CA ARG A 49 12.43 26.81 -44.54
C ARG A 49 11.33 26.17 -45.38
N ASP A 50 10.14 25.95 -44.83
CA ASP A 50 8.99 25.44 -45.57
C ASP A 50 8.58 26.39 -46.72
N GLN A 51 8.60 27.70 -46.49
CA GLN A 51 8.34 28.67 -47.55
C GLN A 51 9.43 28.67 -48.63
N SER A 52 10.69 28.55 -48.24
CA SER A 52 11.80 28.45 -49.20
C SER A 52 11.72 27.17 -50.03
N LEU A 53 11.35 26.06 -49.40
CA LEU A 53 11.22 24.76 -50.05
C LEU A 53 10.09 24.80 -51.08
N ARG A 54 8.91 25.36 -50.72
CA ARG A 54 7.82 25.56 -51.67
C ARG A 54 8.20 26.45 -52.87
N LYS A 55 9.02 27.49 -52.66
CA LYS A 55 9.53 28.32 -53.75
C LYS A 55 10.45 27.53 -54.68
N GLN A 56 11.36 26.73 -54.12
CA GLN A 56 12.24 25.88 -54.91
C GLN A 56 11.49 24.78 -55.66
N GLU A 57 10.44 24.20 -55.07
CA GLU A 57 9.55 23.26 -55.76
C GLU A 57 8.86 23.93 -56.96
N GLN A 58 8.33 25.14 -56.80
CA GLN A 58 7.75 25.90 -57.91
C GLN A 58 8.76 26.24 -59.01
N GLU A 59 10.01 26.55 -58.65
CA GLU A 59 11.10 26.76 -59.61
C GLU A 59 11.45 25.46 -60.35
N MET A 60 11.51 24.34 -59.64
CA MET A 60 11.73 23.01 -60.23
C MET A 60 10.61 22.62 -61.19
N ASP A 61 9.36 22.88 -60.84
CA ASP A 61 8.21 22.62 -61.72
C ASP A 61 8.25 23.52 -62.97
N SER A 62 8.62 24.79 -62.81
CA SER A 62 8.81 25.73 -63.93
C SER A 62 9.95 25.31 -64.87
N LEU A 63 11.08 24.88 -64.30
CA LEU A 63 12.23 24.37 -65.06
C LEU A 63 11.90 23.04 -65.74
N SER A 64 11.18 22.15 -65.06
CA SER A 64 10.69 20.89 -65.61
C SER A 64 9.76 21.15 -66.80
N PHE A 65 8.84 22.10 -66.69
CA PHE A 65 7.97 22.50 -67.77
C PHE A 65 8.75 23.08 -68.97
N ARG A 66 9.73 23.95 -68.72
CA ARG A 66 10.63 24.47 -69.78
C ARG A 66 11.44 23.37 -70.44
N ASN A 67 11.96 22.42 -69.66
CA ASN A 67 12.72 21.29 -70.18
C ASN A 67 11.82 20.36 -71.00
N GLN A 68 10.58 20.10 -70.59
CA GLN A 68 9.62 19.35 -71.40
C GLN A 68 9.27 20.08 -72.71
N GLN A 69 9.16 21.41 -72.69
CA GLN A 69 8.91 22.20 -73.89
C GLN A 69 10.12 22.18 -74.84
N LEU A 70 11.34 22.29 -74.32
CA LEU A 70 12.58 22.15 -75.08
C LEU A 70 12.73 20.74 -75.63
N ALA A 71 12.44 19.70 -74.85
CA ALA A 71 12.48 18.31 -75.29
C ALA A 71 11.53 18.08 -76.47
N LYS A 72 10.27 18.55 -76.39
CA LYS A 72 9.33 18.49 -77.52
C LYS A 72 9.79 19.27 -78.74
N ARG A 73 10.47 20.41 -78.55
CA ARG A 73 11.02 21.19 -79.67
C ARG A 73 12.23 20.51 -80.31
N VAL A 74 13.07 19.86 -79.52
CA VAL A 74 14.20 19.05 -80.00
C VAL A 74 13.67 17.82 -80.73
N GLU A 75 12.64 17.17 -80.23
CA GLU A 75 11.97 16.04 -80.88
C GLU A 75 11.40 16.44 -82.25
N LEU A 76 10.71 17.59 -82.35
CA LEU A 76 10.24 18.13 -83.64
C LEU A 76 11.40 18.51 -84.58
N LEU A 77 12.49 19.09 -84.07
CA LEU A 77 13.66 19.43 -84.88
C LEU A 77 14.43 18.17 -85.35
N GLN A 78 14.42 17.10 -84.55
CA GLN A 78 14.97 15.80 -84.93
C GLN A 78 14.09 15.11 -85.97
N GLU A 79 12.76 15.24 -85.88
CA GLU A 79 11.84 14.80 -86.94
C GLU A 79 12.02 15.62 -88.23
N GLU A 80 12.21 16.94 -88.15
CA GLU A 80 12.50 17.81 -89.32
C GLU A 80 13.88 17.51 -89.95
N LEU A 81 14.90 17.20 -89.14
CA LEU A 81 16.22 16.76 -89.61
C LEU A 81 16.16 15.38 -90.25
N ALA A 82 15.45 14.41 -89.68
CA ALA A 82 15.26 13.09 -90.26
C ALA A 82 14.48 13.14 -91.59
N VAL A 83 13.53 14.07 -91.72
CA VAL A 83 12.80 14.33 -92.98
C VAL A 83 13.67 15.08 -94.01
N SER A 84 14.59 15.93 -93.56
CA SER A 84 15.53 16.66 -94.43
C SER A 84 16.69 15.78 -94.92
N GLU A 85 17.18 14.84 -94.11
CA GLU A 85 18.26 13.92 -94.48
C GLU A 85 17.80 12.78 -95.41
N ALA A 86 16.50 12.54 -95.55
CA ALA A 86 15.94 11.57 -96.51
C ALA A 86 15.83 12.09 -97.97
N LYS A 87 16.21 13.35 -98.27
CA LYS A 87 16.18 13.94 -99.64
C LYS A 87 17.53 14.56 -100.03
N GLY A 88 18.32 13.84 -100.84
CA GLY A 88 19.50 14.36 -101.55
C GLY A 88 20.72 13.46 -101.34
N LYS A 89 21.00 12.40 -102.12
CA LYS A 89 21.30 12.33 -103.57
C LYS A 89 22.46 13.24 -104.01
N LYS A 90 23.49 12.56 -104.55
CA LYS A 90 24.46 13.00 -105.58
C LYS A 90 25.49 14.01 -105.08
N GLY A 91 26.78 13.74 -105.25
CA GLY A 91 27.43 13.52 -106.54
C GLY A 91 28.47 14.65 -106.63
N LYS A 92 29.77 14.36 -106.57
CA LYS A 92 30.57 13.82 -107.66
C LYS A 92 30.59 14.79 -108.86
N THR A 93 31.71 14.71 -109.56
CA THR A 93 31.89 15.04 -110.98
C THR A 93 32.17 16.54 -111.25
N LYS A 94 33.41 16.89 -111.61
CA LYS A 94 34.11 16.63 -112.90
C LYS A 94 33.69 17.70 -113.93
N VAL A 95 34.70 18.21 -114.66
CA VAL A 95 34.69 18.28 -116.15
C VAL A 95 33.76 19.39 -116.68
N ASP A 96 34.08 20.15 -117.71
CA ASP A 96 34.85 19.96 -118.94
C ASP A 96 35.24 21.38 -119.44
N SER A 97 36.39 21.56 -120.12
CA SER A 97 36.52 21.69 -121.60
C SER A 97 35.53 22.71 -122.21
N PRO A 98 35.88 23.59 -123.18
CA PRO A 98 36.37 23.13 -124.50
C PRO A 98 37.15 24.16 -125.39
N SER A 99 37.64 23.68 -126.54
CA SER A 99 37.70 24.36 -127.87
C SER A 99 38.53 25.64 -128.13
N GLN A 100 39.28 25.68 -129.24
CA GLN A 100 39.20 26.62 -130.41
C GLN A 100 40.51 26.65 -131.25
N HIS A 101 40.45 26.52 -132.59
CA HIS A 101 40.42 27.58 -133.65
C HIS A 101 41.65 28.52 -133.63
N GLY A 102 42.20 29.02 -134.73
CA GLY A 102 41.84 29.06 -136.14
C GLY A 102 42.50 30.30 -136.76
N LEU A 103 42.73 30.24 -138.08
CA LEU A 103 42.86 31.39 -139.00
C LEU A 103 44.16 32.21 -138.89
N GLN A 104 45.12 32.06 -139.80
CA GLN A 104 45.11 32.35 -141.25
C GLN A 104 45.25 33.83 -141.58
N THR A 105 46.40 34.32 -141.19
CA THR A 105 47.04 35.50 -141.77
C THR A 105 48.52 35.14 -141.84
N GLN A 106 48.85 34.18 -142.71
CA GLN A 106 50.18 34.16 -143.32
C GLN A 106 50.46 35.62 -143.72
N SER A 107 51.57 36.20 -143.34
CA SER A 107 52.87 35.54 -143.47
C SER A 107 53.69 35.51 -142.21
N VAL A 108 53.10 35.95 -141.11
CA VAL A 108 53.82 36.17 -139.85
C VAL A 108 53.77 34.92 -138.95
N PHE A 109 53.05 33.88 -139.39
CA PHE A 109 52.83 32.65 -138.61
C PHE A 109 54.08 31.78 -138.41
N ASP A 110 55.03 31.77 -139.34
CA ASP A 110 56.18 30.88 -139.22
C ASP A 110 57.18 31.36 -138.15
N GLU A 111 57.28 32.68 -137.94
CA GLU A 111 57.99 33.24 -136.78
C GLU A 111 57.24 32.97 -135.46
N ASP A 112 55.91 32.96 -135.51
CA ASP A 112 55.09 32.68 -134.34
C ASP A 112 55.15 31.20 -133.94
N LEU A 113 55.39 30.27 -134.86
CA LEU A 113 55.56 28.86 -134.51
C LEU A 113 56.88 28.63 -133.75
N GLN A 114 57.96 29.32 -134.13
CA GLN A 114 59.23 29.28 -133.40
C GLN A 114 59.06 29.88 -132.00
N LYS A 115 58.38 31.03 -131.91
CA LYS A 115 58.02 31.63 -130.62
C LYS A 115 57.12 30.72 -129.81
N LYS A 116 56.18 30.01 -130.42
CA LYS A 116 55.30 29.08 -129.71
C LYS A 116 55.97 27.79 -129.27
N ILE A 117 57.05 27.35 -129.92
CA ILE A 117 57.84 26.20 -129.44
C ILE A 117 58.71 26.64 -128.25
N GLU A 118 59.39 27.79 -128.34
CA GLU A 118 60.16 28.35 -127.21
C GLU A 118 59.24 28.80 -126.05
N GLU A 119 58.05 29.32 -126.35
CA GLU A 119 57.02 29.65 -125.37
C GLU A 119 56.36 28.39 -124.82
N ASN A 120 56.12 27.33 -125.61
CA ASN A 120 55.71 26.04 -125.05
C ASN A 120 56.79 25.45 -124.17
N GLU A 121 58.06 25.56 -124.53
CA GLU A 121 59.17 25.06 -123.72
C GLU A 121 59.27 25.85 -122.41
N ARG A 122 59.14 27.18 -122.47
CA ARG A 122 59.08 28.03 -121.26
C ARG A 122 57.82 27.81 -120.44
N LEU A 123 56.64 27.63 -121.05
CA LEU A 123 55.39 27.31 -120.37
C LEU A 123 55.44 25.89 -119.81
N HIS A 124 56.06 24.93 -120.49
CA HIS A 124 56.30 23.59 -119.96
C HIS A 124 57.23 23.65 -118.76
N ILE A 125 58.30 24.45 -118.81
CA ILE A 125 59.19 24.65 -117.66
C ILE A 125 58.43 25.33 -116.51
N GLN A 126 57.68 26.42 -116.76
CA GLN A 126 56.90 27.09 -115.71
C GLN A 126 55.77 26.23 -115.15
N PHE A 127 55.09 25.47 -116.00
CA PHE A 127 54.05 24.53 -115.59
C PHE A 127 54.65 23.37 -114.82
N TYR A 128 55.81 22.85 -115.24
CA TYR A 128 56.53 21.81 -114.52
C TYR A 128 57.04 22.32 -113.17
N GLU A 129 57.58 23.53 -113.11
CA GLU A 129 58.01 24.17 -111.85
C GLU A 129 56.81 24.46 -110.93
N ALA A 130 55.68 24.92 -111.46
CA ALA A 130 54.45 25.15 -110.68
C ALA A 130 53.80 23.83 -110.23
N ASP A 131 53.77 22.80 -111.08
CA ASP A 131 53.30 21.45 -110.74
C ASP A 131 54.20 20.82 -109.69
N GLU A 132 55.52 20.99 -109.79
CA GLU A 132 56.47 20.57 -108.75
C GLU A 132 56.28 21.34 -107.44
N GLN A 133 56.05 22.65 -107.49
CA GLN A 133 55.76 23.45 -106.29
C GLN A 133 54.42 23.04 -105.66
N HIS A 134 53.37 22.84 -106.45
CA HIS A 134 52.08 22.35 -105.97
C HIS A 134 52.19 20.92 -105.42
N ARG A 135 52.92 20.03 -106.10
CA ARG A 135 53.18 18.65 -105.62
C ARG A 135 53.95 18.68 -104.30
N ARG A 136 54.90 19.60 -104.13
CA ARG A 136 55.60 19.81 -102.84
C ARG A 136 54.68 20.36 -101.75
N GLN A 137 53.87 21.37 -102.05
CA GLN A 137 52.90 21.92 -101.09
C GLN A 137 51.83 20.90 -100.71
N GLU A 138 51.34 20.12 -101.67
CA GLU A 138 50.38 19.04 -101.44
C GLU A 138 51.01 17.91 -100.62
N ALA A 139 52.26 17.55 -100.89
CA ALA A 139 53.01 16.60 -100.06
C ALA A 139 53.23 17.13 -98.62
N GLU A 140 53.56 18.41 -98.46
CA GLU A 140 53.76 19.04 -97.15
C GLU A 140 52.43 19.12 -96.36
N LEU A 141 51.34 19.51 -97.02
CA LEU A 141 50.00 19.55 -96.40
C LEU A 141 49.48 18.15 -96.09
N ARG A 142 49.72 17.15 -96.94
CA ARG A 142 49.38 15.75 -96.66
C ARG A 142 50.19 15.21 -95.50
N ALA A 143 51.50 15.46 -95.46
CA ALA A 143 52.34 15.08 -94.33
C ALA A 143 51.87 15.73 -93.01
N ARG A 144 51.46 17.01 -93.08
CA ARG A 144 50.91 17.73 -91.92
C ARG A 144 49.53 17.24 -91.50
N LEU A 145 48.69 16.82 -92.45
CA LEU A 145 47.41 16.16 -92.15
C LEU A 145 47.64 14.80 -91.50
N GLU A 146 48.55 13.98 -92.02
CA GLU A 146 48.91 12.68 -91.43
C GLU A 146 49.47 12.87 -90.00
N GLU A 147 50.29 13.89 -89.77
CA GLU A 147 50.80 14.22 -88.43
C GLU A 147 49.66 14.64 -87.48
N LEU A 148 48.76 15.51 -87.91
CA LEU A 148 47.61 15.94 -87.11
C LEU A 148 46.60 14.81 -86.84
N GLU A 149 46.36 13.94 -87.81
CA GLU A 149 45.51 12.75 -87.64
C GLU A 149 46.14 11.81 -86.60
N LYS A 150 47.45 11.56 -86.70
CA LYS A 150 48.18 10.74 -85.72
C LYS A 150 48.18 11.36 -84.32
N ASP A 151 48.33 12.68 -84.20
CA ASP A 151 48.25 13.36 -82.91
C ASP A 151 46.83 13.33 -82.32
N SER A 152 45.80 13.48 -83.16
CA SER A 152 44.40 13.34 -82.76
C SER A 152 44.10 11.92 -82.26
N GLU A 153 44.59 10.89 -82.95
CA GLU A 153 44.46 9.49 -82.50
C GLU A 153 45.16 9.25 -81.16
N GLN A 154 46.37 9.80 -80.97
CA GLN A 154 47.08 9.72 -79.70
C GLN A 154 46.32 10.41 -78.56
N HIS A 155 45.79 11.63 -78.80
CA HIS A 155 44.99 12.34 -77.81
C HIS A 155 43.70 11.59 -77.48
N GLN A 156 43.02 11.03 -78.48
CA GLN A 156 41.83 10.21 -78.27
C GLN A 156 42.15 8.97 -77.43
N ALA A 157 43.25 8.28 -77.72
CA ALA A 157 43.71 7.13 -76.92
C ALA A 157 44.03 7.50 -75.46
N VAL A 158 44.61 8.67 -75.22
CA VAL A 158 44.86 9.18 -73.85
C VAL A 158 43.54 9.50 -73.13
N VAL A 159 42.59 10.14 -73.82
CA VAL A 159 41.26 10.45 -73.26
C VAL A 159 40.51 9.17 -72.92
N ASP A 160 40.52 8.17 -73.81
CA ASP A 160 39.87 6.88 -73.58
C ASP A 160 40.53 6.12 -72.41
N GLY A 161 41.86 6.16 -72.32
CA GLY A 161 42.61 5.58 -71.21
C GLY A 161 42.32 6.26 -69.87
N LEU A 162 42.20 7.59 -69.83
CA LEU A 162 41.82 8.32 -68.62
C LEU A 162 40.36 8.06 -68.25
N THR A 163 39.46 8.05 -69.23
CA THR A 163 38.03 7.78 -69.01
C THR A 163 37.83 6.38 -68.41
N THR A 164 38.53 5.38 -68.94
CA THR A 164 38.49 4.00 -68.41
C THR A 164 39.00 3.95 -66.97
N LYS A 165 40.13 4.60 -66.65
CA LYS A 165 40.67 4.66 -65.27
C LYS A 165 39.72 5.35 -64.29
N TYR A 166 39.07 6.43 -64.71
CA TYR A 166 38.09 7.12 -63.87
C TYR A 166 36.84 6.26 -63.67
N MET A 167 36.37 5.57 -64.70
CA MET A 167 35.25 4.64 -64.60
C MET A 167 35.53 3.50 -63.62
N GLU A 168 36.68 2.82 -63.72
CA GLU A 168 37.10 1.77 -62.78
C GLU A 168 37.21 2.28 -61.33
N THR A 169 37.67 3.52 -61.16
CA THR A 169 37.79 4.15 -59.83
C THR A 169 36.41 4.44 -59.25
N ILE A 170 35.48 4.95 -60.06
CA ILE A 170 34.10 5.20 -59.66
C ILE A 170 33.42 3.88 -59.27
N GLU A 171 33.56 2.83 -60.06
CA GLU A 171 32.99 1.51 -59.75
C GLU A 171 33.54 0.95 -58.44
N ARG A 172 34.86 1.06 -58.22
CA ARG A 172 35.48 0.63 -56.96
C ARG A 172 34.93 1.41 -55.76
N LEU A 173 34.83 2.73 -55.87
CA LEU A 173 34.28 3.58 -54.82
C LEU A 173 32.78 3.30 -54.58
N GLN A 174 32.01 3.03 -55.63
CA GLN A 174 30.59 2.64 -55.50
C GLN A 174 30.44 1.29 -54.78
N SER A 175 31.27 0.30 -55.11
CA SER A 175 31.32 -0.99 -54.42
C SER A 175 31.70 -0.84 -52.95
N ASP A 176 32.72 -0.03 -52.64
CA ASP A 176 33.13 0.24 -51.25
C ASP A 176 32.07 0.98 -50.45
N LYS A 177 31.40 1.96 -51.07
CA LYS A 177 30.25 2.66 -50.47
C LYS A 177 29.13 1.68 -50.12
N ALA A 178 28.72 0.84 -51.06
CA ALA A 178 27.68 -0.16 -50.82
C ALA A 178 28.06 -1.13 -49.68
N ARG A 179 29.33 -1.57 -49.64
CA ARG A 179 29.83 -2.43 -48.56
C ARG A 179 29.81 -1.73 -47.19
N LEU A 180 30.19 -0.46 -47.12
CA LEU A 180 30.15 0.31 -45.88
C LEU A 180 28.71 0.59 -45.42
N GLU A 181 27.78 0.85 -46.35
CA GLU A 181 26.37 1.04 -46.03
C GLU A 181 25.76 -0.23 -45.41
N VAL A 182 26.05 -1.41 -45.96
CA VAL A 182 25.60 -2.69 -45.37
C VAL A 182 26.18 -2.91 -43.97
N LYS A 183 27.48 -2.59 -43.78
CA LYS A 183 28.13 -2.70 -42.47
C LYS A 183 27.52 -1.74 -41.44
N ALA A 184 27.25 -0.50 -41.85
CA ALA A 184 26.60 0.50 -41.00
C ALA A 184 25.19 0.05 -40.59
N GLN A 185 24.38 -0.45 -41.53
CA GLN A 185 23.05 -0.99 -41.22
C GLN A 185 23.12 -2.19 -40.26
N THR A 186 24.11 -3.06 -40.40
CA THR A 186 24.30 -4.22 -39.52
C THR A 186 24.62 -3.77 -38.09
N LEU A 187 25.59 -2.86 -37.93
CA LEU A 187 25.94 -2.28 -36.64
C LEU A 187 24.76 -1.52 -36.01
N GLU A 188 23.93 -0.84 -36.82
CA GLU A 188 22.74 -0.16 -36.32
C GLU A 188 21.70 -1.15 -35.77
N ARG A 189 21.50 -2.30 -36.44
CA ARG A 189 20.62 -3.37 -35.96
C ARG A 189 21.15 -3.98 -34.65
N GLU A 190 22.43 -4.30 -34.59
CA GLU A 190 23.06 -4.83 -33.36
C GLU A 190 22.98 -3.83 -32.20
N ALA A 191 23.21 -2.54 -32.46
CA ALA A 191 23.06 -1.50 -31.45
C ALA A 191 21.60 -1.37 -30.96
N LYS A 192 20.61 -1.51 -31.85
CA LYS A 192 19.18 -1.55 -31.46
C LYS A 192 18.88 -2.76 -30.58
N GLU A 193 19.37 -3.94 -30.95
CA GLU A 193 19.17 -5.17 -30.16
C GLU A 193 19.82 -5.08 -28.77
N CYS A 194 21.05 -4.58 -28.69
CA CYS A 194 21.74 -4.34 -27.41
C CYS A 194 20.98 -3.35 -26.52
N ARG A 195 20.39 -2.28 -27.10
CA ARG A 195 19.52 -1.35 -26.36
C ARG A 195 18.28 -2.05 -25.81
N MET A 196 17.56 -2.82 -26.64
CA MET A 196 16.38 -3.57 -26.20
C MET A 196 16.70 -4.53 -25.05
N ARG A 197 17.78 -5.32 -25.16
CA ARG A 197 18.22 -6.23 -24.08
C ARG A 197 18.58 -5.47 -22.80
N THR A 198 19.20 -4.29 -22.92
CA THR A 198 19.52 -3.45 -21.77
C THR A 198 18.26 -2.93 -21.08
N GLU A 199 17.26 -2.49 -21.84
CA GLU A 199 15.96 -2.04 -21.32
C GLU A 199 15.20 -3.17 -20.62
N GLU A 200 15.17 -4.38 -21.21
CA GLU A 200 14.58 -5.57 -20.59
C GLU A 200 15.25 -5.92 -19.26
N CYS A 201 16.58 -5.93 -19.22
CA CYS A 201 17.35 -6.18 -18.01
C CYS A 201 17.07 -5.12 -16.94
N GLN A 202 17.00 -3.83 -17.32
CA GLN A 202 16.63 -2.75 -16.39
C GLN A 202 15.20 -2.92 -15.85
N GLN A 203 14.24 -3.33 -16.69
CA GLN A 203 12.87 -3.58 -16.24
C GLN A 203 12.80 -4.77 -15.26
N GLN A 204 13.51 -5.87 -15.55
CA GLN A 204 13.62 -7.01 -14.64
C GLN A 204 14.25 -6.60 -13.31
N LEU A 205 15.34 -5.82 -13.34
CA LEU A 205 15.98 -5.30 -12.14
C LEU A 205 15.00 -4.45 -11.30
N ARG A 206 14.24 -3.56 -11.93
CA ARG A 206 13.21 -2.75 -11.24
C ARG A 206 12.11 -3.61 -10.61
N ARG A 207 11.67 -4.68 -11.28
CA ARG A 207 10.69 -5.63 -10.74
C ARG A 207 11.24 -6.36 -9.51
N CYS A 208 12.46 -6.91 -9.62
CA CYS A 208 13.15 -7.57 -8.51
C CYS A 208 13.38 -6.62 -7.33
N GLN A 209 13.82 -5.38 -7.59
CA GLN A 209 13.98 -4.37 -6.54
C GLN A 209 12.67 -4.01 -5.86
N SER A 210 11.56 -3.92 -6.61
CA SER A 210 10.24 -3.62 -6.05
C SER A 210 9.75 -4.77 -5.15
N GLU A 211 9.90 -6.02 -5.60
CA GLU A 211 9.51 -7.20 -4.83
C GLU A 211 10.40 -7.38 -3.59
N LEU A 212 11.71 -7.22 -3.73
CA LEU A 212 12.63 -7.28 -2.59
C LEU A 212 12.32 -6.17 -1.58
N ASN A 213 12.05 -4.95 -2.03
CA ASN A 213 11.62 -3.87 -1.14
C ASN A 213 10.30 -4.20 -0.43
N ARG A 214 9.34 -4.83 -1.12
CA ARG A 214 8.09 -5.28 -0.51
C ARG A 214 8.35 -6.32 0.59
N GLN A 215 9.18 -7.32 0.31
CA GLN A 215 9.54 -8.37 1.27
C GLN A 215 10.35 -7.83 2.45
N VAL A 216 11.30 -6.93 2.21
CA VAL A 216 12.09 -6.27 3.26
C VAL A 216 11.19 -5.41 4.13
N LYS A 217 10.25 -4.63 3.55
CA LYS A 217 9.28 -3.85 4.33
C LYS A 217 8.38 -4.75 5.17
N GLN A 218 7.86 -5.84 4.59
CA GLN A 218 7.04 -6.81 5.31
C GLN A 218 7.80 -7.44 6.47
N SER A 219 9.02 -7.96 6.22
CA SER A 219 9.85 -8.60 7.24
C SER A 219 10.30 -7.60 8.31
N SER A 220 10.66 -6.37 7.92
CA SER A 220 11.03 -5.30 8.84
C SER A 220 9.84 -4.88 9.71
N SER A 221 8.62 -4.84 9.15
CA SER A 221 7.40 -4.58 9.92
C SER A 221 7.20 -5.64 10.99
N VAL A 222 7.27 -6.93 10.63
CA VAL A 222 7.13 -8.05 11.57
C VAL A 222 8.20 -8.02 12.67
N ILE A 223 9.45 -7.67 12.33
CA ILE A 223 10.55 -7.56 13.30
C ILE A 223 10.38 -6.35 14.22
N GLN A 224 10.00 -5.18 13.67
CA GLN A 224 9.76 -3.96 14.45
C GLN A 224 8.57 -4.11 15.39
N GLU A 225 7.58 -4.90 14.98
CA GLU A 225 6.40 -5.22 15.75
C GLU A 225 6.74 -5.93 17.07
N LYS A 226 7.76 -6.80 17.10
CA LYS A 226 8.10 -7.58 18.31
C LYS A 226 6.87 -8.29 18.90
N VAL A 227 6.01 -8.89 18.08
CA VAL A 227 4.98 -9.82 18.58
C VAL A 227 5.67 -11.09 19.10
N PRO A 228 5.43 -11.49 20.36
CA PRO A 228 5.99 -12.73 20.91
C PRO A 228 5.59 -13.99 20.13
N PHE A 229 4.39 -13.98 19.53
CA PHE A 229 3.87 -15.08 18.70
C PHE A 229 3.42 -14.54 17.34
N ASN A 230 3.92 -15.08 16.24
CA ASN A 230 3.42 -14.80 14.90
C ASN A 230 3.41 -16.12 14.12
N ASP A 231 2.41 -16.93 14.41
CA ASP A 231 2.20 -18.23 13.77
C ASP A 231 1.23 -18.06 12.60
N THR A 232 1.72 -18.33 11.40
CA THR A 232 0.96 -18.26 10.14
C THR A 232 0.18 -19.54 9.87
N LYS A 233 0.50 -20.66 10.54
CA LYS A 233 -0.14 -21.96 10.39
C LYS A 233 -1.30 -22.13 11.36
N PHE A 234 -1.17 -21.57 12.57
CA PHE A 234 -2.18 -21.60 13.63
C PHE A 234 -2.42 -20.19 14.14
N SER A 235 -3.28 -19.45 13.43
CA SER A 235 -3.60 -18.05 13.75
C SER A 235 -4.08 -17.84 15.18
N ASP A 236 -4.70 -18.85 15.78
CA ASP A 236 -5.25 -18.78 17.14
C ASP A 236 -4.18 -18.54 18.20
N TYR A 237 -2.93 -18.99 18.00
CA TYR A 237 -1.84 -18.68 18.93
C TYR A 237 -1.46 -17.20 18.92
N ASN A 238 -1.77 -16.46 17.85
CA ASN A 238 -1.58 -15.02 17.80
C ASN A 238 -2.54 -14.29 18.77
N SER A 239 -3.62 -14.94 19.22
CA SER A 239 -4.48 -14.43 20.30
C SER A 239 -3.75 -14.32 21.64
N LEU A 240 -2.62 -15.03 21.84
CA LEU A 240 -1.79 -14.90 23.04
C LEU A 240 -1.01 -13.57 23.09
N ASN A 241 -0.96 -12.82 21.98
CA ASN A 241 -0.40 -11.47 21.95
C ASN A 241 -1.35 -10.46 22.58
N VAL A 242 -1.52 -10.53 23.90
CA VAL A 242 -2.42 -9.64 24.64
C VAL A 242 -1.79 -8.24 24.78
N PRO A 243 -2.40 -7.16 24.24
CA PRO A 243 -1.85 -5.82 24.37
C PRO A 243 -2.00 -5.28 25.80
N PRO A 244 -1.20 -4.27 26.18
CA PRO A 244 -1.35 -3.60 27.47
C PRO A 244 -2.68 -2.85 27.54
N HIS A 245 -3.33 -2.89 28.71
CA HIS A 245 -4.54 -2.11 28.94
C HIS A 245 -4.24 -0.61 28.92
N ASN A 246 -4.90 0.12 28.03
CA ASN A 246 -4.76 1.56 27.86
C ASN A 246 -5.89 2.33 28.55
N ARG A 247 -5.72 2.62 29.85
CA ARG A 247 -6.72 3.36 30.65
C ARG A 247 -7.07 4.72 30.04
N ARG A 248 -6.10 5.42 29.44
CA ARG A 248 -6.33 6.74 28.82
C ARG A 248 -7.24 6.65 27.60
N HIS A 249 -7.04 5.64 26.76
CA HIS A 249 -7.93 5.38 25.62
C HIS A 249 -9.34 5.03 26.10
N GLN A 250 -9.46 4.18 27.13
CA GLN A 250 -10.77 3.79 27.68
C GLN A 250 -11.55 4.98 28.26
N LEU A 251 -10.88 5.85 29.04
CA LEU A 251 -11.51 7.08 29.56
C LEU A 251 -11.94 8.01 28.44
N LYS A 252 -11.08 8.23 27.43
CA LYS A 252 -11.43 9.04 26.26
C LYS A 252 -12.62 8.44 25.49
N ALA A 253 -12.69 7.12 25.35
CA ALA A 253 -13.82 6.45 24.70
C ALA A 253 -15.14 6.73 25.44
N ARG A 254 -15.12 6.66 26.77
CA ARG A 254 -16.27 6.99 27.63
C ARG A 254 -16.68 8.45 27.49
N ASP A 255 -15.72 9.38 27.53
CA ASP A 255 -15.98 10.82 27.40
C ASP A 255 -16.58 11.16 26.03
N VAL A 256 -16.04 10.58 24.95
CA VAL A 256 -16.53 10.75 23.58
C VAL A 256 -17.94 10.16 23.46
N ALA A 257 -18.20 8.96 23.99
CA ALA A 257 -19.54 8.38 23.99
C ALA A 257 -20.54 9.22 24.81
N GLY A 258 -20.13 9.80 25.94
CA GLY A 258 -20.97 10.70 26.74
C GLY A 258 -21.33 12.00 26.01
N GLN A 259 -20.37 12.60 25.30
CA GLN A 259 -20.65 13.77 24.45
C GLN A 259 -21.59 13.41 23.29
N ALA A 260 -21.33 12.29 22.61
CA ALA A 260 -22.19 11.81 21.53
C ALA A 260 -23.63 11.55 22.02
N LEU A 261 -23.79 11.00 23.23
CA LEU A 261 -25.10 10.79 23.85
C LEU A 261 -25.86 12.11 24.01
N SER A 262 -25.21 13.15 24.54
CA SER A 262 -25.86 14.46 24.69
C SER A 262 -26.35 15.04 23.35
N PHE A 263 -25.57 14.88 22.28
CA PHE A 263 -25.99 15.34 20.95
C PHE A 263 -27.11 14.47 20.34
N ILE A 264 -27.14 13.17 20.64
CA ILE A 264 -28.22 12.28 20.20
C ILE A 264 -29.51 12.61 20.96
N GLN A 265 -29.44 12.99 22.23
CA GLN A 265 -30.60 13.47 23.00
C GLN A 265 -31.17 14.76 22.41
N ASP A 266 -30.30 15.73 22.09
CA ASP A 266 -30.69 16.96 21.38
C ASP A 266 -31.36 16.64 20.03
N LEU A 267 -30.79 15.70 19.26
CA LEU A 267 -31.32 15.25 17.97
C LEU A 267 -32.69 14.58 18.11
N VAL A 268 -32.84 13.66 19.06
CA VAL A 268 -34.09 12.93 19.33
C VAL A 268 -35.20 13.92 19.72
N ALA A 269 -34.92 14.87 20.61
CA ALA A 269 -35.87 15.91 20.98
C ALA A 269 -36.28 16.76 19.77
N ALA A 270 -35.32 17.18 18.93
CA ALA A 270 -35.60 17.95 17.72
C ALA A 270 -36.46 17.17 16.70
N LEU A 271 -36.18 15.87 16.50
CA LEU A 271 -36.94 15.00 15.60
C LEU A 271 -38.36 14.75 16.10
N LEU A 272 -38.56 14.47 17.39
CA LEU A 272 -39.88 14.31 18.00
C LEU A 272 -40.73 15.57 17.80
N ASN A 273 -40.16 16.74 18.07
CA ASN A 273 -40.84 18.01 17.88
C ASN A 273 -41.16 18.27 16.40
N PHE A 274 -40.22 18.01 15.49
CA PHE A 274 -40.44 18.18 14.05
C PHE A 274 -41.60 17.33 13.55
N HIS A 275 -41.64 16.05 13.90
CA HIS A 275 -42.73 15.16 13.49
C HIS A 275 -44.06 15.56 14.14
N SER A 276 -44.06 15.94 15.42
CA SER A 276 -45.28 16.35 16.14
C SER A 276 -45.87 17.66 15.60
N TYR A 277 -45.03 18.66 15.28
CA TYR A 277 -45.50 19.90 14.70
C TYR A 277 -45.88 19.74 13.22
N THR A 278 -45.26 18.81 12.50
CA THR A 278 -45.71 18.42 11.15
C THR A 278 -47.10 17.77 11.21
N GLU A 279 -47.34 16.88 12.18
CA GLU A 279 -48.65 16.27 12.41
C GLU A 279 -49.72 17.34 12.69
N GLN A 280 -49.43 18.28 13.58
CA GLN A 280 -50.34 19.39 13.88
C GLN A 280 -50.60 20.26 12.65
N ARG A 281 -49.57 20.59 11.87
CA ARG A 281 -49.72 21.43 10.67
C ARG A 281 -50.59 20.77 9.61
N VAL A 282 -50.48 19.46 9.42
CA VAL A 282 -51.31 18.68 8.47
C VAL A 282 -52.82 18.75 8.81
N HIS A 283 -53.18 19.02 10.07
CA HIS A 283 -54.57 19.25 10.50
C HIS A 283 -55.06 20.69 10.34
N ILE A 284 -54.17 21.62 9.97
CA ILE A 284 -54.46 23.06 9.90
C ILE A 284 -54.38 23.55 8.45
N TYR A 285 -53.44 23.04 7.65
CA TYR A 285 -53.20 23.47 6.28
C TYR A 285 -52.93 22.25 5.38
N PRO A 286 -53.51 22.18 4.16
CA PRO A 286 -54.25 23.23 3.44
C PRO A 286 -55.72 23.40 3.84
N ARG A 287 -56.29 22.44 4.60
CA ARG A 287 -57.66 22.53 5.13
C ARG A 287 -57.63 22.46 6.64
N ASP A 288 -58.26 23.43 7.31
CA ASP A 288 -58.35 23.43 8.77
C ASP A 288 -59.43 22.43 9.21
N SER A 289 -58.99 21.40 9.94
CA SER A 289 -59.84 20.34 10.50
C SER A 289 -60.97 20.83 11.40
N SER A 290 -60.87 22.07 11.92
CA SER A 290 -61.95 22.70 12.69
C SER A 290 -63.09 23.24 11.83
N ILE A 291 -62.86 23.39 10.52
CA ILE A 291 -63.80 23.98 9.56
C ILE A 291 -64.26 22.94 8.55
N GLU A 292 -63.34 22.12 8.03
CA GLU A 292 -63.59 21.12 6.99
C GLU A 292 -62.93 19.77 7.31
N PRO A 293 -63.49 18.64 6.80
CA PRO A 293 -62.86 17.34 6.97
C PRO A 293 -61.49 17.27 6.27
N ILE A 294 -60.52 16.70 6.97
CA ILE A 294 -59.16 16.46 6.47
C ILE A 294 -59.21 15.46 5.29
N SER A 295 -58.33 15.61 4.30
CA SER A 295 -58.22 14.66 3.20
C SER A 295 -57.88 13.25 3.73
N PRO A 296 -58.38 12.17 3.09
CA PRO A 296 -58.03 10.80 3.49
C PRO A 296 -56.52 10.53 3.50
N LEU A 297 -55.78 11.20 2.61
CA LEU A 297 -54.32 11.16 2.56
C LEU A 297 -53.70 11.75 3.84
N ASN A 298 -54.05 13.00 4.18
CA ASN A 298 -53.48 13.70 5.32
C ASN A 298 -53.92 13.09 6.65
N GLN A 299 -55.12 12.51 6.72
CA GLN A 299 -55.55 11.72 7.88
C GLN A 299 -54.63 10.51 8.10
N LYS A 300 -54.29 9.76 7.04
CA LYS A 300 -53.37 8.62 7.13
C LYS A 300 -51.93 9.06 7.41
N PHE A 301 -51.50 10.19 6.84
CA PHE A 301 -50.18 10.76 7.11
C PHE A 301 -50.04 11.14 8.59
N SER A 302 -51.03 11.82 9.14
CA SER A 302 -51.09 12.16 10.56
C SER A 302 -51.04 10.92 11.45
N GLN A 303 -51.79 9.86 11.13
CA GLN A 303 -51.76 8.60 11.92
C GLN A 303 -50.35 8.02 11.98
N TYR A 304 -49.62 8.01 10.87
CA TYR A 304 -48.22 7.55 10.88
C TYR A 304 -47.29 8.51 11.62
N LEU A 305 -47.49 9.83 11.49
CA LEU A 305 -46.71 10.79 12.27
C LEU A 305 -46.95 10.63 13.77
N HIS A 306 -48.16 10.30 14.21
CA HIS A 306 -48.48 10.04 15.61
C HIS A 306 -47.65 8.88 16.20
N GLU A 307 -47.31 7.88 15.39
CA GLU A 307 -46.45 6.75 15.77
C GLU A 307 -44.96 7.13 15.96
N ASN A 308 -44.54 8.37 15.66
CA ASN A 308 -43.12 8.77 15.59
C ASN A 308 -42.32 8.41 16.85
N ALA A 309 -42.91 8.58 18.03
CA ALA A 309 -42.21 8.37 19.29
C ALA A 309 -41.71 6.93 19.46
N ALA A 310 -42.42 5.95 18.91
CA ALA A 310 -42.05 4.53 18.95
C ALA A 310 -40.77 4.23 18.16
N TYR A 311 -40.38 5.08 17.19
CA TYR A 311 -39.19 4.90 16.37
C TYR A 311 -38.04 5.83 16.80
N VAL A 312 -38.34 7.04 17.27
CA VAL A 312 -37.31 8.03 17.62
C VAL A 312 -36.78 7.84 19.04
N ARG A 313 -37.64 7.54 20.04
CA ARG A 313 -37.19 7.34 21.44
C ARG A 313 -36.18 6.20 21.62
N PRO A 314 -36.33 5.03 20.96
CA PRO A 314 -35.35 3.95 21.08
C PRO A 314 -33.93 4.33 20.67
N LEU A 315 -33.74 5.37 19.83
CA LEU A 315 -32.41 5.86 19.47
C LEU A 315 -31.66 6.39 20.70
N GLU A 316 -32.35 7.16 21.55
CA GLU A 316 -31.79 7.68 22.81
C GLU A 316 -31.50 6.53 23.78
N ASP A 317 -32.48 5.66 24.02
CA ASP A 317 -32.36 4.57 25.00
C ASP A 317 -31.24 3.59 24.64
N SER A 318 -31.12 3.22 23.37
CA SER A 318 -30.06 2.31 22.92
C SER A 318 -28.67 2.94 22.95
N PHE A 319 -28.56 4.25 22.66
CA PHE A 319 -27.28 4.94 22.79
C PHE A 319 -26.88 5.17 24.25
N LEU A 320 -27.85 5.39 25.14
CA LEU A 320 -27.62 5.44 26.59
C LEU A 320 -27.08 4.10 27.10
N GLN A 321 -27.66 2.98 26.67
CA GLN A 321 -27.14 1.65 26.99
C GLN A 321 -25.72 1.42 26.45
N LEU A 322 -25.43 1.92 25.25
CA LEU A 322 -24.07 1.91 24.69
C LEU A 322 -23.10 2.67 25.59
N HIS A 323 -23.40 3.91 25.96
CA HIS A 323 -22.57 4.70 26.87
C HIS A 323 -22.37 4.01 28.23
N GLN A 324 -23.43 3.46 28.82
CA GLN A 324 -23.36 2.74 30.11
C GLN A 324 -22.49 1.47 30.04
N SER A 325 -22.41 0.81 28.88
CA SER A 325 -21.54 -0.36 28.70
C SER A 325 -20.04 -0.03 28.65
N ILE A 326 -19.69 1.23 28.42
CA ILE A 326 -18.31 1.70 28.36
C ILE A 326 -17.88 2.12 29.77
N THR A 327 -17.07 1.28 30.42
CA THR A 327 -16.56 1.49 31.79
C THR A 327 -15.04 1.40 31.80
N GLU A 328 -14.40 1.75 32.93
CA GLU A 328 -12.95 1.57 33.09
C GLU A 328 -12.52 0.09 33.02
N ASP A 329 -13.44 -0.83 33.27
CA ASP A 329 -13.21 -2.27 33.29
C ASP A 329 -13.72 -3.00 32.04
N THR A 330 -14.07 -2.24 31.00
CA THR A 330 -14.30 -2.79 29.65
C THR A 330 -13.18 -2.35 28.70
N VAL A 331 -13.12 -2.99 27.54
CA VAL A 331 -12.24 -2.61 26.42
C VAL A 331 -13.15 -2.16 25.30
N THR A 332 -13.02 -0.90 24.86
CA THR A 332 -13.87 -0.35 23.79
C THR A 332 -13.17 -0.48 22.43
N VAL A 333 -13.58 -1.47 21.64
CA VAL A 333 -13.25 -1.65 20.21
C VAL A 333 -14.51 -2.12 19.47
N LEU A 334 -14.55 -2.05 18.13
CA LEU A 334 -15.78 -2.39 17.38
C LEU A 334 -16.24 -3.84 17.65
N GLU A 335 -15.30 -4.75 17.89
CA GLU A 335 -15.52 -6.17 18.18
C GLU A 335 -16.14 -6.41 19.56
N THR A 336 -15.94 -5.51 20.52
CA THR A 336 -16.41 -5.67 21.92
C THR A 336 -17.60 -4.80 22.26
N VAL A 337 -17.91 -3.80 21.43
CA VAL A 337 -19.00 -2.83 21.66
C VAL A 337 -20.34 -3.39 21.14
N VAL A 338 -20.82 -4.44 21.79
CA VAL A 338 -22.04 -5.17 21.39
C VAL A 338 -23.29 -4.29 21.36
N LYS A 339 -23.36 -3.28 22.24
CA LYS A 339 -24.51 -2.36 22.31
C LYS A 339 -24.63 -1.41 21.12
N LEU A 340 -23.58 -1.25 20.31
CA LEU A 340 -23.66 -0.47 19.06
C LEU A 340 -24.64 -1.11 18.07
N LYS A 341 -24.75 -2.44 18.05
CA LYS A 341 -25.70 -3.15 17.19
C LYS A 341 -27.16 -2.81 17.51
N SER A 342 -27.50 -2.70 18.80
CA SER A 342 -28.85 -2.29 19.22
C SER A 342 -29.18 -0.87 18.74
N PHE A 343 -28.23 0.05 18.83
CA PHE A 343 -28.41 1.40 18.28
C PHE A 343 -28.57 1.38 16.75
N ALA A 344 -27.76 0.59 16.04
CA ALA A 344 -27.84 0.44 14.60
C ALA A 344 -29.20 -0.12 14.13
N ASP A 345 -29.79 -1.05 14.88
CA ASP A 345 -31.10 -1.63 14.60
C ASP A 345 -32.24 -0.62 14.83
N ASN A 346 -32.16 0.16 15.90
CA ASN A 346 -33.12 1.24 16.14
C ASN A 346 -32.99 2.36 15.11
N PHE A 347 -31.76 2.73 14.72
CA PHE A 347 -31.50 3.70 13.65
C PHE A 347 -32.06 3.20 12.32
N SER A 348 -31.89 1.91 12.02
CA SER A 348 -32.50 1.26 10.84
C SER A 348 -34.03 1.33 10.87
N SER A 349 -34.63 1.06 12.03
CA SER A 349 -36.08 1.14 12.23
C SER A 349 -36.61 2.56 12.01
N TYR A 350 -35.90 3.58 12.50
CA TYR A 350 -36.24 4.99 12.25
C TYR A 350 -36.08 5.38 10.77
N THR A 351 -35.03 4.93 10.09
CA THR A 351 -34.87 5.18 8.65
C THR A 351 -36.00 4.54 7.84
N HIS A 352 -36.42 3.32 8.18
CA HIS A 352 -37.58 2.68 7.55
C HIS A 352 -38.88 3.44 7.83
N PHE A 353 -39.03 4.01 9.02
CA PHE A 353 -40.15 4.91 9.32
C PHE A 353 -40.14 6.16 8.42
N LEU A 354 -38.98 6.81 8.22
CA LEU A 354 -38.86 7.93 7.28
C LEU A 354 -39.24 7.54 5.85
N GLN A 355 -38.78 6.38 5.37
CA GLN A 355 -39.17 5.84 4.07
C GLN A 355 -40.69 5.58 3.97
N LYS A 356 -41.31 5.05 5.03
CA LYS A 356 -42.76 4.80 5.10
C LYS A 356 -43.57 6.08 4.97
N ILE A 357 -43.15 7.16 5.63
CA ILE A 357 -43.90 8.43 5.64
C ILE A 357 -43.60 9.33 4.43
N LEU A 358 -42.44 9.17 3.78
CA LEU A 358 -42.00 10.04 2.68
C LEU A 358 -43.05 10.19 1.55
N PRO A 359 -43.69 9.13 1.02
CA PRO A 359 -44.70 9.29 -0.03
C PRO A 359 -45.89 10.14 0.40
N TYR A 360 -46.31 10.01 1.66
CA TYR A 360 -47.41 10.79 2.23
C TYR A 360 -47.02 12.25 2.42
N GLN A 361 -45.80 12.51 2.87
CA GLN A 361 -45.28 13.86 3.01
C GLN A 361 -45.18 14.59 1.67
N LEU A 362 -44.73 13.89 0.62
CA LEU A 362 -44.68 14.44 -0.74
C LEU A 362 -46.07 14.74 -1.28
N LYS A 363 -47.00 13.79 -1.16
CA LYS A 363 -48.39 13.97 -1.61
C LYS A 363 -49.12 15.04 -0.80
N SER A 364 -48.83 15.19 0.49
CA SER A 364 -49.37 16.26 1.34
C SER A 364 -48.95 17.65 0.81
N LEU A 365 -47.68 17.80 0.42
CA LEU A 365 -47.19 19.03 -0.22
C LEU A 365 -47.78 19.25 -1.63
N GLU A 366 -48.10 18.18 -2.38
CA GLU A 366 -48.84 18.28 -3.65
C GLU A 366 -50.27 18.78 -3.42
N GLU A 367 -50.98 18.27 -2.41
CA GLU A 367 -52.31 18.80 -2.03
C GLU A 367 -52.24 20.28 -1.63
N GLU A 368 -51.16 20.71 -0.98
CA GLU A 368 -50.92 22.14 -0.69
C GLU A 368 -50.72 22.97 -1.97
N CYS A 369 -50.07 22.42 -3.01
CA CYS A 369 -49.92 23.08 -4.31
C CYS A 369 -51.24 23.22 -5.06
N GLU A 370 -52.16 22.28 -4.85
CA GLU A 370 -53.50 22.28 -5.47
C GLU A 370 -54.51 23.17 -4.71
N ALA A 371 -54.13 23.71 -3.55
CA ALA A 371 -54.98 24.59 -2.78
C ALA A 371 -55.29 25.89 -3.54
N THR A 372 -56.53 26.38 -3.42
CA THR A 372 -57.05 27.53 -4.20
C THR A 372 -56.28 28.83 -4.00
N LEU A 373 -55.63 28.98 -2.83
CA LEU A 373 -54.85 30.17 -2.46
C LEU A 373 -53.33 29.94 -2.57
N CYS A 374 -52.89 28.81 -3.13
CA CYS A 374 -51.47 28.56 -3.36
C CYS A 374 -50.96 29.42 -4.53
N THR A 375 -50.05 30.34 -4.24
CA THR A 375 -49.40 31.17 -5.26
C THR A 375 -48.30 30.37 -5.98
N ALA A 376 -47.90 30.81 -7.18
CA ALA A 376 -46.79 30.19 -7.91
C ALA A 376 -45.47 30.18 -7.10
N ALA A 377 -45.25 31.19 -6.24
CA ALA A 377 -44.10 31.25 -5.35
C ALA A 377 -44.18 30.16 -4.24
N LEU A 378 -45.37 29.94 -3.67
CA LEU A 378 -45.61 28.85 -2.70
C LEU A 378 -45.47 27.47 -3.36
N THR A 379 -45.99 27.29 -4.57
CA THR A 379 -45.81 26.06 -5.36
C THR A 379 -44.32 25.77 -5.59
N ALA A 380 -43.53 26.77 -5.96
CA ALA A 380 -42.09 26.63 -6.14
C ALA A 380 -41.39 26.19 -4.83
N LYS A 381 -41.73 26.80 -3.69
CA LYS A 381 -41.18 26.42 -2.38
C LYS A 381 -41.61 25.02 -1.94
N ASN A 382 -42.85 24.61 -2.23
CA ASN A 382 -43.31 23.26 -1.95
C ASN A 382 -42.54 22.20 -2.76
N LEU A 383 -42.24 22.48 -4.03
CA LEU A 383 -41.43 21.60 -4.87
C LEU A 383 -39.98 21.49 -4.38
N GLU A 384 -39.39 22.61 -3.94
CA GLU A 384 -38.06 22.61 -3.30
C GLU A 384 -38.07 21.76 -2.01
N LEU A 385 -39.08 21.93 -1.14
CA LEU A 385 -39.24 21.12 0.06
C LEU A 385 -39.44 19.63 -0.24
N GLN A 386 -40.18 19.28 -1.29
CA GLN A 386 -40.28 17.87 -1.73
C GLN A 386 -38.91 17.29 -2.09
N SER A 387 -38.07 18.07 -2.77
CA SER A 387 -36.69 17.68 -3.08
C SER A 387 -35.84 17.52 -1.81
N ASP A 388 -35.97 18.45 -0.87
CA ASP A 388 -35.25 18.41 0.40
C ASP A 388 -35.64 17.19 1.25
N MET A 389 -36.93 16.85 1.37
CA MET A 389 -37.40 15.68 2.13
C MET A 389 -36.87 14.37 1.55
N LYS A 390 -36.83 14.25 0.21
CA LYS A 390 -36.20 13.12 -0.49
C LYS A 390 -34.71 13.06 -0.16
N ARG A 391 -34.02 14.20 -0.21
CA ARG A 391 -32.57 14.28 0.08
C ARG A 391 -32.27 13.89 1.53
N VAL A 392 -33.00 14.44 2.52
CA VAL A 392 -32.82 14.10 3.94
C VAL A 392 -33.05 12.61 4.18
N THR A 393 -34.13 12.04 3.63
CA THR A 393 -34.41 10.60 3.76
C THR A 393 -33.30 9.74 3.17
N SER A 394 -32.81 10.08 1.97
CA SER A 394 -31.69 9.36 1.33
C SER A 394 -30.38 9.46 2.12
N VAL A 395 -30.12 10.58 2.81
CA VAL A 395 -28.95 10.69 3.68
C VAL A 395 -29.08 9.80 4.92
N PHE A 396 -30.28 9.70 5.52
CA PHE A 396 -30.52 8.74 6.62
C PHE A 396 -30.31 7.28 6.19
N GLU A 397 -30.69 6.90 4.96
CA GLU A 397 -30.39 5.59 4.38
C GLU A 397 -28.88 5.34 4.25
N LYS A 398 -28.12 6.33 3.77
CA LYS A 398 -26.66 6.22 3.69
C LYS A 398 -26.01 6.11 5.07
N LEU A 399 -26.46 6.90 6.04
CA LEU A 399 -25.99 6.82 7.43
C LEU A 399 -26.27 5.45 8.04
N GLN A 400 -27.48 4.92 7.82
CA GLN A 400 -27.86 3.58 8.26
C GLN A 400 -26.87 2.52 7.78
N ASN A 401 -26.46 2.58 6.50
CA ASN A 401 -25.50 1.62 5.94
C ASN A 401 -24.14 1.68 6.64
N TYR A 402 -23.59 2.87 6.84
CA TYR A 402 -22.29 3.02 7.53
C TYR A 402 -22.35 2.63 9.01
N ILE A 403 -23.43 2.99 9.71
CA ILE A 403 -23.64 2.60 11.12
C ILE A 403 -23.75 1.08 11.23
N ASN A 404 -24.53 0.43 10.35
CA ASN A 404 -24.64 -1.03 10.31
C ASN A 404 -23.31 -1.69 10.01
N LEU A 405 -22.53 -1.17 9.05
CA LEU A 405 -21.19 -1.68 8.77
C LEU A 405 -20.28 -1.64 9.99
N LEU A 406 -20.28 -0.53 10.74
CA LEU A 406 -19.48 -0.40 11.97
C LEU A 406 -19.98 -1.27 13.13
N ALA A 407 -21.26 -1.65 13.14
CA ALA A 407 -21.83 -2.54 14.15
C ALA A 407 -21.54 -4.03 13.89
N LEU A 408 -21.26 -4.44 12.64
CA LEU A 408 -21.04 -5.84 12.26
C LEU A 408 -19.90 -6.55 13.03
N PRO A 409 -18.73 -5.92 13.30
CA PRO A 409 -17.64 -6.59 14.00
C PRO A 409 -18.03 -7.12 15.38
N SER A 410 -19.00 -6.50 16.05
CA SER A 410 -19.51 -6.94 17.35
C SER A 410 -20.31 -8.27 17.31
N VAL A 411 -20.75 -8.68 16.12
CA VAL A 411 -21.52 -9.91 15.89
C VAL A 411 -20.71 -10.96 15.11
N ARG A 412 -19.85 -10.50 14.20
CA ARG A 412 -19.01 -11.35 13.33
C ARG A 412 -17.62 -10.72 13.19
N GLN A 413 -16.61 -11.37 13.77
CA GLN A 413 -15.24 -10.85 13.85
C GLN A 413 -14.60 -10.57 12.47
N ASP A 414 -14.92 -11.38 11.44
CA ASP A 414 -14.34 -11.24 10.09
C ASP A 414 -15.22 -10.47 9.10
N ALA A 415 -16.27 -9.78 9.58
CA ALA A 415 -17.23 -9.12 8.69
C ALA A 415 -16.67 -7.90 7.95
N MET A 416 -15.63 -7.25 8.49
CA MET A 416 -15.00 -6.09 7.87
C MET A 416 -13.47 -6.14 7.99
N PRO A 417 -12.72 -6.01 6.89
CA PRO A 417 -11.27 -5.82 6.95
C PRO A 417 -10.92 -4.50 7.68
N GLN A 418 -9.95 -4.55 8.59
CA GLN A 418 -9.56 -3.37 9.37
C GLN A 418 -8.98 -2.23 8.53
N SER A 419 -8.41 -2.54 7.36
CA SER A 419 -7.99 -1.55 6.38
C SER A 419 -9.15 -0.70 5.85
N SER A 420 -10.38 -1.20 5.91
CA SER A 420 -11.59 -0.51 5.49
C SER A 420 -12.24 0.32 6.61
N THR A 421 -11.99 0.00 7.88
CA THR A 421 -12.62 0.67 9.04
C THR A 421 -12.38 2.18 9.04
N SER A 422 -11.15 2.61 8.77
CA SER A 422 -10.81 4.04 8.67
C SER A 422 -11.57 4.75 7.55
N ALA A 423 -11.71 4.10 6.40
CA ALA A 423 -12.48 4.61 5.28
C ALA A 423 -13.98 4.72 5.63
N VAL A 424 -14.55 3.71 6.31
CA VAL A 424 -15.96 3.74 6.75
C VAL A 424 -16.22 4.89 7.73
N PHE A 425 -15.36 5.09 8.72
CA PHE A 425 -15.47 6.23 9.64
C PHE A 425 -15.37 7.59 8.92
N THR A 426 -14.46 7.70 7.96
CA THR A 426 -14.29 8.93 7.16
C THR A 426 -15.55 9.21 6.32
N GLN A 427 -16.13 8.17 5.71
CA GLN A 427 -17.36 8.32 4.93
C GLN A 427 -18.58 8.60 5.81
N LEU A 428 -18.65 8.00 7.01
CA LEU A 428 -19.68 8.34 7.99
C LEU A 428 -19.60 9.83 8.38
N ALA A 429 -18.40 10.35 8.63
CA ALA A 429 -18.19 11.77 8.92
C ALA A 429 -18.70 12.67 7.77
N ALA A 430 -18.34 12.36 6.53
CA ALA A 430 -18.81 13.09 5.35
C ALA A 430 -20.35 13.02 5.19
N CYS A 431 -20.93 11.86 5.48
CA CYS A 431 -22.37 11.64 5.42
C CYS A 431 -23.12 12.43 6.51
N LEU A 432 -22.53 12.61 7.70
CA LEU A 432 -23.08 13.46 8.76
C LEU A 432 -23.07 14.94 8.38
N HIS A 433 -22.02 15.43 7.72
CA HIS A 433 -22.02 16.79 7.14
C HIS A 433 -23.08 16.94 6.06
N SER A 434 -23.21 15.93 5.19
CA SER A 434 -24.26 15.91 4.16
C SER A 434 -25.67 15.95 4.78
N LEU A 435 -25.88 15.33 5.95
CA LEU A 435 -27.15 15.41 6.67
C LEU A 435 -27.40 16.83 7.19
N HIS A 436 -26.39 17.44 7.81
CA HIS A 436 -26.48 18.82 8.29
C HIS A 436 -26.84 19.78 7.15
N ASP A 437 -26.12 19.70 6.02
CA ASP A 437 -26.39 20.54 4.85
C ASP A 437 -27.80 20.31 4.29
N ALA A 438 -28.24 19.05 4.23
CA ALA A 438 -29.58 18.72 3.75
C ALA A 438 -30.69 19.29 4.63
N VAL A 439 -30.55 19.20 5.96
CA VAL A 439 -31.49 19.76 6.94
C VAL A 439 -31.43 21.29 6.96
N LYS A 440 -30.25 21.88 6.83
CA LYS A 440 -30.06 23.34 6.82
C LYS A 440 -30.77 23.97 5.62
N GLU A 441 -30.63 23.38 4.44
CA GLU A 441 -31.31 23.88 3.24
C GLU A 441 -32.82 23.68 3.32
N MET A 442 -33.28 22.53 3.85
CA MET A 442 -34.70 22.28 4.16
C MET A 442 -35.27 23.34 5.10
N SER A 443 -34.56 23.66 6.18
CA SER A 443 -34.93 24.71 7.14
C SER A 443 -35.02 26.07 6.45
N LYS A 444 -34.06 26.41 5.58
CA LYS A 444 -34.07 27.65 4.81
C LYS A 444 -35.28 27.75 3.88
N HIS A 445 -35.59 26.71 3.10
CA HIS A 445 -36.77 26.71 2.23
C HIS A 445 -38.07 26.75 3.03
N TYR A 446 -38.15 26.09 4.18
CA TYR A 446 -39.31 26.16 5.06
C TYR A 446 -39.52 27.56 5.64
N ASN A 447 -38.45 28.24 6.06
CA ASN A 447 -38.52 29.64 6.54
C ASN A 447 -39.05 30.57 5.44
N GLN A 448 -38.58 30.41 4.21
CA GLN A 448 -39.05 31.20 3.07
C GLN A 448 -40.52 30.90 2.75
N LYS A 449 -40.93 29.63 2.79
CA LYS A 449 -42.33 29.22 2.65
C LYS A 449 -43.21 29.87 3.73
N ALA A 450 -42.80 29.80 4.99
CA ALA A 450 -43.54 30.38 6.11
C ALA A 450 -43.73 31.90 5.94
N GLY A 451 -42.72 32.63 5.45
CA GLY A 451 -42.85 34.05 5.14
C GLY A 451 -43.90 34.34 4.06
N LEU A 452 -43.94 33.53 2.99
CA LEU A 452 -44.97 33.63 1.95
C LEU A 452 -46.36 33.26 2.45
N GLU A 453 -46.47 32.27 3.35
CA GLU A 453 -47.75 31.88 3.96
C GLU A 453 -48.33 33.00 4.84
N GLN A 454 -47.47 33.79 5.51
CA GLN A 454 -47.90 34.94 6.33
C GLN A 454 -48.57 36.05 5.52
N GLU A 455 -48.31 36.13 4.22
CA GLU A 455 -48.93 37.10 3.32
C GLU A 455 -50.32 36.65 2.83
N LEU A 456 -50.74 35.41 3.13
CA LEU A 456 -52.04 34.89 2.70
C LEU A 456 -53.19 35.49 3.53
N PRO A 457 -54.31 35.86 2.88
CA PRO A 457 -55.46 36.45 3.56
C PRO A 457 -56.22 35.46 4.47
N THR A 458 -55.98 34.15 4.32
CA THR A 458 -56.63 33.07 5.10
C THR A 458 -55.76 32.53 6.22
N ILE A 459 -54.63 33.18 6.55
CA ILE A 459 -53.77 32.68 7.62
C ILE A 459 -54.47 32.73 8.97
N THR A 460 -54.48 31.59 9.67
CA THR A 460 -55.04 31.49 11.03
C THR A 460 -53.93 31.65 12.06
N GLN A 461 -54.27 32.18 13.24
CA GLN A 461 -53.30 32.27 14.35
C GLN A 461 -52.74 30.89 14.73
N LYS A 462 -53.58 29.85 14.63
CA LYS A 462 -53.19 28.46 14.88
C LYS A 462 -52.11 28.00 13.88
N LEU A 463 -52.24 28.35 12.60
CA LEU A 463 -51.23 28.08 11.58
C LEU A 463 -49.93 28.83 11.88
N CYS A 464 -49.99 30.13 12.18
CA CYS A 464 -48.82 30.93 12.55
C CYS A 464 -48.02 30.28 13.69
N THR A 465 -48.69 30.01 14.82
CA THR A 465 -48.02 29.45 16.00
C THR A 465 -47.46 28.05 15.74
N THR A 466 -48.19 27.20 15.00
CA THR A 466 -47.70 25.86 14.66
C THR A 466 -46.49 25.93 13.72
N THR A 467 -46.51 26.83 12.74
CA THR A 467 -45.39 27.06 11.82
C THR A 467 -44.17 27.62 12.56
N GLU A 468 -44.34 28.55 13.51
CA GLU A 468 -43.24 29.05 14.36
C GLU A 468 -42.60 27.92 15.19
N CYS A 469 -43.42 27.06 15.81
CA CYS A 469 -42.93 25.89 16.54
C CYS A 469 -42.19 24.90 15.62
N LEU A 470 -42.70 24.67 14.41
CA LEU A 470 -42.07 23.81 13.41
C LEU A 470 -40.72 24.39 12.95
N LEU A 471 -40.65 25.68 12.66
CA LEU A 471 -39.40 26.38 12.34
C LEU A 471 -38.40 26.32 13.50
N GLY A 472 -38.86 26.47 14.74
CA GLY A 472 -38.06 26.27 15.94
C GLY A 472 -37.46 24.86 16.01
N SER A 473 -38.27 23.83 15.74
CA SER A 473 -37.81 22.44 15.70
C SER A 473 -36.79 22.18 14.58
N LEU A 474 -36.98 22.78 13.39
CA LEU A 474 -36.02 22.73 12.28
C LEU A 474 -34.71 23.46 12.60
N GLY A 475 -34.78 24.56 13.34
CA GLY A 475 -33.62 25.26 13.89
C GLY A 475 -32.82 24.38 14.85
N SER A 476 -33.50 23.74 15.80
CA SER A 476 -32.90 22.75 16.70
C SER A 476 -32.31 21.55 15.97
N LEU A 477 -32.98 21.05 14.92
CA LEU A 477 -32.50 19.94 14.11
C LEU A 477 -31.24 20.32 13.32
N THR A 478 -31.22 21.52 12.74
CA THR A 478 -30.05 22.09 12.04
C THR A 478 -28.87 22.24 12.99
N SER A 479 -29.11 22.75 14.21
CA SER A 479 -28.08 22.89 15.24
C SER A 479 -27.54 21.52 15.69
N SER A 480 -28.42 20.57 15.98
CA SER A 480 -28.05 19.24 16.48
C SER A 480 -27.26 18.44 15.46
N THR A 481 -27.71 18.40 14.20
CA THR A 481 -26.98 17.74 13.11
C THR A 481 -25.62 18.38 12.84
N GLY A 482 -25.51 19.71 12.94
CA GLY A 482 -24.23 20.42 12.82
C GLY A 482 -23.27 20.09 13.95
N LYS A 483 -23.74 20.12 15.20
CA LYS A 483 -22.95 19.71 16.38
C LYS A 483 -22.44 18.28 16.23
N ILE A 484 -23.28 17.34 15.81
CA ILE A 484 -22.90 15.94 15.58
C ILE A 484 -21.82 15.84 14.50
N ALA A 485 -22.00 16.50 13.35
CA ALA A 485 -21.05 16.44 12.24
C ALA A 485 -19.68 17.02 12.63
N THR A 486 -19.65 18.18 13.28
CA THR A 486 -18.41 18.79 13.78
C THR A 486 -17.75 17.95 14.87
N PHE A 487 -18.53 17.44 15.83
CA PHE A 487 -18.02 16.55 16.89
C PHE A 487 -17.38 15.30 16.31
N PHE A 488 -18.03 14.66 15.34
CA PHE A 488 -17.55 13.43 14.74
C PHE A 488 -16.25 13.65 13.97
N SER A 489 -16.17 14.72 13.16
CA SER A 489 -14.94 15.10 12.45
C SER A 489 -13.79 15.44 13.40
N ASN A 490 -14.06 16.18 14.48
CA ASN A 490 -13.04 16.55 15.46
C ASN A 490 -12.47 15.33 16.22
N ASN A 491 -13.24 14.23 16.30
CA ASN A 491 -12.84 12.98 16.93
C ASN A 491 -12.49 11.88 15.93
N LEU A 492 -12.38 12.18 14.62
CA LEU A 492 -12.14 11.18 13.59
C LEU A 492 -10.81 10.43 13.80
N ASP A 493 -9.76 11.13 14.19
CA ASP A 493 -8.46 10.51 14.53
C ASP A 493 -8.58 9.50 15.68
N PHE A 494 -9.49 9.73 16.62
CA PHE A 494 -9.73 8.81 17.72
C PHE A 494 -10.47 7.56 17.24
N PHE A 495 -11.47 7.71 16.38
CA PHE A 495 -12.24 6.57 15.84
C PHE A 495 -11.42 5.72 14.85
N THR A 496 -10.49 6.33 14.13
CA THR A 496 -9.66 5.64 13.11
C THR A 496 -8.37 5.04 13.67
N SER A 497 -7.92 5.49 14.85
CA SER A 497 -6.72 4.97 15.50
C SER A 497 -7.00 3.68 16.26
N SER A 498 -6.11 2.68 16.12
CA SER A 498 -6.18 1.46 16.92
C SER A 498 -5.83 1.78 18.39
N GLY A 499 -6.86 1.86 19.24
CA GLY A 499 -6.70 2.11 20.67
C GLY A 499 -5.97 1.00 21.42
N TYR A 500 -6.07 -0.22 20.89
CA TYR A 500 -5.52 -1.44 21.46
C TYR A 500 -4.92 -2.30 20.36
N SER A 501 -3.65 -2.05 20.04
CA SER A 501 -2.85 -2.94 19.19
C SER A 501 -1.78 -3.61 20.04
N PRO A 502 -1.49 -4.91 19.81
CA PRO A 502 -0.20 -5.48 20.18
C PRO A 502 0.90 -4.57 19.65
N ARG A 503 2.01 -4.45 20.37
CA ARG A 503 3.11 -3.56 19.95
C ARG A 503 3.40 -3.85 18.47
N GLY A 504 3.25 -2.83 17.60
CA GLY A 504 3.42 -2.83 16.15
C GLY A 504 2.46 -3.65 15.27
N GLY A 505 1.38 -4.23 15.82
CA GLY A 505 0.43 -5.03 15.07
C GLY A 505 -0.78 -4.26 14.57
N ALA A 506 -1.09 -4.42 13.29
CA ALA A 506 -2.29 -3.88 12.66
C ALA A 506 -3.50 -4.83 12.77
N VAL A 507 -3.40 -5.89 13.58
CA VAL A 507 -4.45 -6.90 13.74
C VAL A 507 -5.47 -6.44 14.77
N ALA A 508 -6.75 -6.63 14.45
CA ALA A 508 -7.88 -6.28 15.29
C ALA A 508 -7.79 -7.01 16.62
N LEU A 509 -8.20 -6.33 17.68
CA LEU A 509 -8.24 -6.94 19.00
C LEU A 509 -9.39 -7.95 19.04
N ASN A 510 -9.06 -9.23 19.16
CA ASN A 510 -10.06 -10.28 19.34
C ASN A 510 -10.74 -10.11 20.72
N PRO A 511 -12.07 -10.32 20.84
CA PRO A 511 -12.77 -10.44 22.12
C PRO A 511 -12.06 -11.30 23.18
N LEU A 512 -11.43 -12.42 22.80
CA LEU A 512 -10.64 -13.26 23.71
C LEU A 512 -9.38 -12.53 24.24
N GLN A 513 -8.71 -11.74 23.39
CA GLN A 513 -7.62 -10.87 23.82
C GLN A 513 -8.10 -9.78 24.78
N ALA A 514 -9.29 -9.21 24.52
CA ALA A 514 -9.92 -8.24 25.41
C ALA A 514 -10.18 -8.82 26.80
N GLU A 515 -10.77 -10.02 26.85
CA GLU A 515 -11.05 -10.74 28.09
C GLU A 515 -9.76 -11.07 28.84
N SER A 516 -8.76 -11.61 28.15
CA SER A 516 -7.46 -11.91 28.77
C SER A 516 -6.77 -10.65 29.28
N MET A 517 -6.86 -9.53 28.56
CA MET A 517 -6.31 -8.24 29.00
C MET A 517 -6.95 -7.78 30.31
N LEU A 518 -8.28 -7.84 30.41
CA LEU A 518 -9.01 -7.44 31.61
C LEU A 518 -8.76 -8.40 32.77
N ALA A 519 -8.68 -9.71 32.51
CA ALA A 519 -8.31 -10.69 33.52
C ALA A 519 -6.90 -10.43 34.08
N ASN A 520 -5.94 -10.13 33.21
CA ASN A 520 -4.58 -9.78 33.61
C ASN A 520 -4.52 -8.45 34.38
N LYS A 521 -5.29 -7.43 33.97
CA LYS A 521 -5.46 -6.17 34.73
C LYS A 521 -5.97 -6.44 36.14
N LYS A 522 -7.02 -7.26 36.29
CA LYS A 522 -7.60 -7.62 37.59
C LYS A 522 -6.61 -8.38 38.47
N LYS A 523 -5.90 -9.37 37.91
CA LYS A 523 -4.84 -10.11 38.61
C LYS A 523 -3.72 -9.19 39.09
N ALA A 524 -3.25 -8.29 38.22
CA ALA A 524 -2.22 -7.32 38.58
C ALA A 524 -2.68 -6.36 39.68
N ALA A 525 -3.92 -5.84 39.59
CA ALA A 525 -4.49 -4.99 40.62
C ALA A 525 -4.62 -5.72 41.97
N ALA A 526 -5.08 -6.97 41.97
CA ALA A 526 -5.18 -7.81 43.16
C ALA A 526 -3.80 -8.08 43.79
N TYR A 527 -2.78 -8.34 42.97
CA TYR A 527 -1.40 -8.53 43.45
C TYR A 527 -0.84 -7.26 44.10
N ILE A 528 -0.98 -6.10 43.46
CA ILE A 528 -0.55 -4.82 44.04
C ILE A 528 -1.31 -4.51 45.32
N HIS A 529 -2.60 -4.79 45.37
CA HIS A 529 -3.41 -4.64 46.59
C HIS A 529 -2.91 -5.56 47.70
N ALA A 530 -2.57 -6.82 47.39
CA ALA A 530 -2.02 -7.77 48.36
C ALA A 530 -0.67 -7.31 48.91
N ILE A 531 0.22 -6.72 48.09
CA ILE A 531 1.51 -6.17 48.55
C ILE A 531 1.31 -4.92 49.42
N LYS A 532 0.36 -4.05 49.05
CA LYS A 532 0.07 -2.82 49.80
C LYS A 532 -0.68 -3.07 51.11
N LYS A 533 -1.24 -4.27 51.31
CA LYS A 533 -1.90 -4.63 52.56
C LYS A 533 -0.88 -4.52 53.70
N PRO A 534 -1.11 -3.66 54.71
CA PRO A 534 -0.21 -3.57 55.84
C PRO A 534 -0.08 -4.95 56.47
N ARG A 535 1.15 -5.41 56.67
CA ARG A 535 1.40 -6.69 57.34
C ARG A 535 0.78 -6.61 58.73
N PRO A 536 0.05 -7.66 59.18
CA PRO A 536 -0.38 -7.75 60.56
C PRO A 536 0.83 -7.53 61.48
N GLN A 537 0.63 -6.85 62.60
CA GLN A 537 1.69 -6.68 63.59
C GLN A 537 2.16 -8.08 64.02
N SER A 538 3.37 -8.45 63.61
CA SER A 538 4.00 -9.72 63.99
C SER A 538 4.89 -9.48 65.17
N VAL A 539 4.83 -10.36 66.16
CA VAL A 539 5.79 -10.40 67.26
C VAL A 539 7.19 -10.55 66.65
N PRO A 540 8.16 -9.68 67.00
CA PRO A 540 9.54 -9.80 66.54
C PRO A 540 10.08 -11.21 66.81
N TYR A 541 10.88 -11.75 65.88
CA TYR A 541 11.37 -13.14 65.95
C TYR A 541 12.05 -13.49 67.29
N ARG A 542 12.79 -12.54 67.87
CA ARG A 542 13.44 -12.71 69.18
C ARG A 542 12.43 -12.93 70.31
N GLU A 543 11.34 -12.18 70.28
CA GLU A 543 10.27 -12.27 71.27
C GLU A 543 9.42 -13.53 71.04
N ALA A 544 9.18 -13.91 69.79
CA ALA A 544 8.54 -15.20 69.45
C ALA A 544 9.36 -16.40 69.95
N LEU A 545 10.69 -16.36 69.82
CA LEU A 545 11.58 -17.40 70.38
C LEU A 545 11.55 -17.44 71.91
N SER A 546 11.51 -16.27 72.56
CA SER A 546 11.35 -16.17 74.01
C SER A 546 10.03 -16.79 74.47
N ASN A 547 8.93 -16.40 73.83
CA ASN A 547 7.60 -16.92 74.12
C ASN A 547 7.52 -18.44 73.87
N ARG A 548 8.16 -18.94 72.81
CA ARG A 548 8.26 -20.39 72.55
C ARG A 548 8.97 -21.12 73.68
N ARG A 549 10.11 -20.62 74.15
CA ARG A 549 10.84 -21.23 75.27
C ARG A 549 9.98 -21.29 76.53
N ILE A 550 9.27 -20.20 76.84
CA ILE A 550 8.37 -20.13 78.00
C ILE A 550 7.21 -21.11 77.86
N LEU A 551 6.60 -21.21 76.67
CA LEU A 551 5.51 -22.15 76.43
C LEU A 551 5.98 -23.61 76.50
N THR A 552 7.15 -23.92 75.93
CA THR A 552 7.73 -25.27 76.01
C THR A 552 8.03 -25.65 77.46
N SER A 553 8.68 -24.77 78.23
CA SER A 553 8.96 -25.07 79.65
C SER A 553 7.68 -25.20 80.49
N SER A 554 6.66 -24.38 80.21
CA SER A 554 5.35 -24.48 80.86
C SER A 554 4.62 -25.78 80.48
N THR A 555 4.74 -26.22 79.23
CA THR A 555 4.11 -27.47 78.75
C THR A 555 4.81 -28.69 79.33
N GLU A 556 6.14 -28.72 79.33
CA GLU A 556 6.94 -29.76 79.98
C GLU A 556 6.63 -29.84 81.49
N SER A 557 6.51 -28.69 82.16
CA SER A 557 6.11 -28.64 83.56
C SER A 557 4.70 -29.21 83.78
N ARG A 558 3.74 -28.88 82.91
CA ARG A 558 2.36 -29.38 82.97
C ARG A 558 2.28 -30.88 82.70
N GLU A 559 3.04 -31.38 81.73
CA GLU A 559 3.12 -32.81 81.41
C GLU A 559 3.76 -33.61 82.56
N GLY A 560 4.85 -33.08 83.15
CA GLY A 560 5.45 -33.66 84.35
C GLY A 560 4.47 -33.73 85.52
N LEU A 561 3.71 -32.66 85.76
CA LEU A 561 2.65 -32.65 86.78
C LEU A 561 1.54 -33.66 86.47
N THR A 562 1.14 -33.79 85.21
CA THR A 562 0.08 -34.71 84.78
C THR A 562 0.53 -36.17 84.95
N GLN A 563 1.77 -36.49 84.59
CA GLN A 563 2.34 -37.83 84.84
C GLN A 563 2.41 -38.14 86.34
N GLN A 564 2.81 -37.17 87.17
CA GLN A 564 2.84 -37.34 88.61
C GLN A 564 1.44 -37.60 89.19
N VAL A 565 0.42 -36.88 88.71
CA VAL A 565 -0.98 -37.11 89.07
C VAL A 565 -1.43 -38.49 88.64
N GLN A 566 -1.16 -38.90 87.40
CA GLN A 566 -1.57 -40.20 86.88
C GLN A 566 -0.89 -41.36 87.63
N GLN A 567 0.41 -41.26 87.92
CA GLN A 567 1.12 -42.24 88.75
C GLN A 567 0.53 -42.32 90.16
N SER A 568 0.12 -41.19 90.74
CA SER A 568 -0.54 -41.18 92.04
C SER A 568 -1.92 -41.84 91.99
N GLN A 569 -2.69 -41.62 90.91
CA GLN A 569 -4.00 -42.23 90.68
C GLN A 569 -3.90 -43.74 90.46
N GLU A 570 -2.93 -44.21 89.67
CA GLU A 570 -2.70 -45.65 89.48
C GLU A 570 -2.28 -46.33 90.79
N LYS A 571 -1.46 -45.65 91.61
CA LYS A 571 -1.09 -46.17 92.93
C LYS A 571 -2.30 -46.28 93.84
N ILE A 572 -3.19 -45.29 93.83
CA ILE A 572 -4.46 -45.34 94.57
C ILE A 572 -5.32 -46.50 94.07
N ALA A 573 -5.49 -46.66 92.75
CA ALA A 573 -6.29 -47.75 92.18
C ALA A 573 -5.74 -49.14 92.52
N ARG A 574 -4.42 -49.33 92.53
CA ARG A 574 -3.81 -50.60 92.96
C ARG A 574 -4.07 -50.88 94.44
N LEU A 575 -3.95 -49.86 95.30
CA LEU A 575 -4.26 -49.97 96.72
C LEU A 575 -5.76 -50.25 96.95
N GLU A 576 -6.64 -49.72 96.11
CA GLU A 576 -8.07 -50.03 96.12
C GLU A 576 -8.34 -51.47 95.69
N GLN A 577 -7.67 -51.97 94.64
CA GLN A 577 -7.78 -53.37 94.21
C GLN A 577 -7.23 -54.34 95.27
N GLU A 578 -6.11 -54.01 95.91
CA GLU A 578 -5.57 -54.80 97.03
C GLU A 578 -6.54 -54.82 98.21
N LYS A 579 -7.15 -53.67 98.54
CA LYS A 579 -8.19 -53.58 99.57
C LYS A 579 -9.39 -54.48 99.23
N GLU A 580 -9.86 -54.47 97.99
CA GLU A 580 -10.96 -55.35 97.54
C GLU A 580 -10.57 -56.83 97.55
N HIS A 581 -9.36 -57.17 97.12
CA HIS A 581 -8.83 -58.53 97.16
C HIS A 581 -8.80 -59.06 98.61
N TRP A 582 -8.24 -58.30 99.55
CA TRP A 582 -8.22 -58.69 100.96
C TRP A 582 -9.62 -58.74 101.58
N LEU A 583 -10.55 -57.89 101.13
CA LEU A 583 -11.95 -57.95 101.55
C LEU A 583 -12.63 -59.24 101.06
N LEU A 584 -12.42 -59.62 99.80
CA LEU A 584 -12.94 -60.85 99.23
C LEU A 584 -12.30 -62.09 99.87
N GLU A 585 -11.01 -62.06 100.14
CA GLU A 585 -10.31 -63.17 100.81
C GLU A 585 -10.77 -63.32 102.27
N ALA A 586 -11.03 -62.21 102.97
CA ALA A 586 -11.67 -62.22 104.28
C ALA A 586 -13.11 -62.79 104.21
N GLN A 587 -13.91 -62.42 103.21
CA GLN A 587 -15.24 -62.98 102.99
C GLN A 587 -15.20 -64.47 102.66
N LEU A 588 -14.26 -64.91 101.80
CA LEU A 588 -14.10 -66.31 101.44
C LEU A 588 -13.62 -67.14 102.64
N GLY A 589 -12.74 -66.56 103.47
CA GLY A 589 -12.35 -67.12 104.76
C GLY A 589 -13.54 -67.29 105.69
N LYS A 590 -14.44 -66.29 105.75
CA LYS A 590 -15.70 -66.38 106.50
C LYS A 590 -16.63 -67.49 105.97
N VAL A 591 -16.80 -67.61 104.65
CA VAL A 591 -17.61 -68.68 104.04
C VAL A 591 -17.00 -70.07 104.26
N ARG A 592 -15.66 -70.21 104.21
CA ARG A 592 -14.99 -71.48 104.53
C ARG A 592 -15.20 -71.85 106.00
N LEU A 593 -15.10 -70.87 106.89
CA LEU A 593 -15.40 -71.06 108.31
C LEU A 593 -16.86 -71.50 108.51
N GLU A 594 -17.82 -70.85 107.83
CA GLU A 594 -19.24 -71.23 107.85
C GLU A 594 -19.46 -72.65 107.31
N LYS A 595 -18.78 -73.06 106.23
CA LYS A 595 -18.86 -74.42 105.68
C LYS A 595 -18.25 -75.48 106.59
N GLU A 596 -17.11 -75.21 107.23
CA GLU A 596 -16.52 -76.12 108.20
C GLU A 596 -17.39 -76.21 109.46
N ASN A 597 -17.98 -75.09 109.92
CA ASN A 597 -18.98 -75.11 110.98
C ASN A 597 -20.22 -75.93 110.57
N GLN A 598 -20.68 -75.84 109.32
CA GLN A 598 -21.77 -76.66 108.81
C GLN A 598 -21.40 -78.14 108.75
N ARG A 599 -20.15 -78.48 108.34
CA ARG A 599 -19.64 -79.86 108.39
C ARG A 599 -19.57 -80.40 109.81
N ILE A 600 -19.14 -79.59 110.77
CA ILE A 600 -19.13 -79.94 112.18
C ILE A 600 -20.58 -80.22 112.61
N ALA A 601 -21.53 -79.33 112.28
CA ALA A 601 -22.94 -79.54 112.56
C ALA A 601 -23.54 -80.79 111.87
N ASP A 602 -23.16 -81.09 110.63
CA ASP A 602 -23.62 -82.27 109.90
C ASP A 602 -23.01 -83.57 110.47
N LEU A 603 -21.76 -83.54 110.92
CA LEU A 603 -21.10 -84.65 111.62
C LEU A 603 -21.74 -84.86 113.01
N GLU A 604 -22.05 -83.78 113.73
CA GLU A 604 -22.84 -83.81 114.98
C GLU A 604 -24.24 -84.37 114.73
N ALA A 605 -24.89 -84.01 113.61
CA ALA A 605 -26.20 -84.53 113.22
C ALA A 605 -26.15 -86.01 112.80
N GLN A 606 -25.09 -86.48 112.13
CA GLN A 606 -24.87 -87.89 111.82
C GLN A 606 -24.59 -88.73 113.08
N LEU A 607 -23.93 -88.13 114.08
CA LEU A 607 -23.70 -88.73 115.40
C LEU A 607 -25.00 -88.77 116.23
N ALA A 608 -25.88 -87.78 116.08
CA ALA A 608 -27.21 -87.77 116.66
C ALA A 608 -28.18 -88.75 115.97
N ALA A 609 -28.06 -88.96 114.65
CA ALA A 609 -28.90 -89.89 113.89
C ALA A 609 -28.61 -91.39 114.17
N ALA A 610 -27.46 -91.71 114.79
CA ALA A 610 -27.15 -93.05 115.31
C ALA A 610 -27.86 -93.38 116.64
N LEU A 611 -28.59 -92.41 117.24
CA LEU A 611 -29.33 -92.53 118.50
C LEU A 611 -30.74 -91.93 118.38
N GLY A 612 -31.62 -92.59 117.61
CA GLY A 612 -33.08 -92.50 117.75
C GLY A 612 -33.85 -91.49 116.87
N GLY A 613 -35.04 -91.91 116.43
CA GLY A 613 -36.22 -91.07 116.16
C GLY A 613 -36.33 -90.33 114.81
N SER A 614 -37.19 -90.86 113.92
CA SER A 614 -37.79 -90.24 112.72
C SER A 614 -38.72 -89.03 113.06
N PRO A 615 -39.39 -88.30 112.12
CA PRO A 615 -39.14 -87.94 110.69
C PRO A 615 -39.40 -86.43 110.35
N SER A 616 -39.24 -86.13 109.06
CA SER A 616 -40.04 -85.18 108.21
C SER A 616 -39.43 -83.79 107.93
N LEU A 617 -39.09 -83.40 106.69
CA LEU A 617 -39.82 -83.24 105.41
C LEU A 617 -40.59 -81.91 105.27
N GLN A 618 -40.40 -81.28 104.09
CA GLN A 618 -41.30 -80.38 103.34
C GLN A 618 -41.28 -78.86 103.63
N THR A 619 -41.47 -77.92 102.68
CA THR A 619 -41.37 -77.79 101.20
C THR A 619 -41.61 -76.29 100.87
N ALA A 620 -41.22 -75.87 99.66
CA ALA A 620 -42.00 -75.01 98.74
C ALA A 620 -42.04 -73.48 99.01
N ALA A 621 -41.50 -72.63 98.12
CA ALA A 621 -42.05 -72.18 96.81
C ALA A 621 -43.15 -71.10 97.00
N ALA A 622 -43.38 -70.07 96.18
CA ALA A 622 -42.90 -69.59 94.88
C ALA A 622 -43.49 -68.16 94.65
N GLY A 623 -43.15 -67.52 93.53
CA GLY A 623 -43.96 -66.49 92.84
C GLY A 623 -43.41 -65.05 92.96
N THR A 624 -43.48 -64.15 91.98
CA THR A 624 -44.37 -64.04 90.80
C THR A 624 -43.82 -63.00 89.80
N LEU A 625 -44.27 -63.13 88.54
CA LEU A 625 -44.17 -62.28 87.32
C LEU A 625 -44.61 -60.80 87.52
N ALA A 626 -43.90 -59.80 86.96
CA ALA A 626 -44.05 -59.12 85.64
C ALA A 626 -44.92 -57.84 85.62
N GLN A 627 -44.43 -56.73 85.03
CA GLN A 627 -45.03 -55.97 83.89
C GLN A 627 -44.39 -54.56 83.68
N ASN A 628 -44.58 -54.07 82.45
CA ASN A 628 -43.93 -52.98 81.69
C ASN A 628 -44.39 -51.54 82.05
N HIS A 629 -43.63 -50.49 81.66
CA HIS A 629 -43.83 -49.59 80.48
C HIS A 629 -42.92 -48.32 80.52
N GLU A 630 -42.47 -47.87 79.32
CA GLU A 630 -42.18 -46.51 78.74
C GLU A 630 -41.66 -45.33 79.63
N GLU A 631 -40.89 -44.31 79.22
CA GLU A 631 -40.32 -43.77 77.97
C GLU A 631 -39.24 -42.69 78.33
N ALA A 632 -38.45 -42.23 77.34
CA ALA A 632 -37.71 -40.95 77.22
C ALA A 632 -36.54 -40.59 78.18
N ASP A 633 -35.31 -40.36 77.66
CA ASP A 633 -34.79 -39.02 77.33
C ASP A 633 -33.33 -38.98 76.78
N ALA A 634 -33.12 -38.05 75.83
CA ALA A 634 -31.94 -37.23 75.46
C ALA A 634 -30.47 -37.78 75.33
N GLU A 635 -30.02 -37.83 74.07
CA GLU A 635 -28.89 -37.07 73.44
C GLU A 635 -27.48 -36.86 74.08
N GLN A 636 -26.47 -37.16 73.21
CA GLN A 636 -25.30 -36.35 72.79
C GLN A 636 -23.86 -36.58 73.33
N LYS A 637 -22.96 -36.79 72.33
CA LYS A 637 -21.52 -36.40 72.21
C LYS A 637 -20.52 -37.24 73.04
N THR A 638 -19.31 -37.62 72.59
CA THR A 638 -18.39 -37.05 71.59
C THR A 638 -17.24 -38.03 71.27
N ALA A 639 -16.75 -37.96 70.04
CA ALA A 639 -15.37 -38.12 69.53
C ALA A 639 -14.25 -38.81 70.35
N GLY A 640 -13.53 -39.73 69.69
CA GLY A 640 -12.19 -40.17 70.08
C GLY A 640 -11.54 -41.03 68.98
N LYS A 641 -10.93 -40.39 67.97
CA LYS A 641 -9.93 -41.02 67.08
C LYS A 641 -8.61 -40.30 67.30
N GLU A 642 -7.58 -41.09 67.57
CA GLU A 642 -6.21 -40.67 67.84
C GLU A 642 -5.61 -39.93 66.64
N THR A 643 -5.04 -38.76 66.91
CA THR A 643 -4.33 -37.92 65.94
C THR A 643 -2.83 -38.14 66.12
N THR A 644 -2.21 -38.93 65.25
CA THR A 644 -0.74 -38.94 65.14
C THR A 644 -0.31 -37.77 64.26
N LEU A 645 0.15 -36.70 64.90
CA LEU A 645 0.71 -35.51 64.26
C LEU A 645 2.18 -35.77 63.89
N CYS A 646 2.49 -35.81 62.59
CA CYS A 646 3.84 -35.53 62.10
C CYS A 646 3.86 -34.13 61.47
N THR A 647 4.53 -33.21 62.14
CA THR A 647 4.89 -31.89 61.64
C THR A 647 6.02 -32.00 60.60
N SER A 648 5.72 -31.67 59.34
CA SER A 648 6.71 -31.23 58.38
C SER A 648 6.17 -30.05 57.57
N LEU A 649 7.05 -29.07 57.37
CA LEU A 649 6.83 -27.76 56.78
C LEU A 649 6.56 -27.89 55.27
N VAL A 650 5.67 -27.04 54.74
CA VAL A 650 5.22 -26.92 53.33
C VAL A 650 3.96 -27.76 53.01
N GLY A 651 2.90 -27.06 52.59
CA GLY A 651 1.52 -27.55 52.57
C GLY A 651 1.24 -28.74 51.67
N MET A 652 0.43 -29.68 52.17
CA MET A 652 -0.16 -30.78 51.41
C MET A 652 -1.65 -30.53 51.13
N LEU A 653 -2.04 -30.82 49.87
CA LEU A 653 -3.40 -31.11 49.47
C LEU A 653 -3.88 -32.40 50.15
N CYS A 654 -5.10 -32.40 50.68
CA CYS A 654 -5.76 -33.60 51.17
C CYS A 654 -6.40 -34.35 49.99
N THR A 655 -5.99 -35.60 49.72
CA THR A 655 -6.82 -36.58 49.03
C THR A 655 -7.13 -37.72 50.00
N THR A 656 -8.43 -37.94 50.23
CA THR A 656 -8.98 -39.02 51.05
C THR A 656 -8.77 -40.39 50.38
N PRO A 657 -8.32 -41.44 51.09
CA PRO A 657 -8.28 -42.78 50.52
C PRO A 657 -9.63 -43.48 50.74
N THR A 658 -10.38 -43.69 49.67
CA THR A 658 -11.44 -44.71 49.62
C THR A 658 -10.81 -46.06 49.34
N VAL A 659 -11.01 -46.99 50.27
CA VAL A 659 -10.70 -48.41 50.13
C VAL A 659 -11.73 -49.02 49.18
N GLU A 660 -11.28 -49.49 48.01
CA GLU A 660 -11.83 -50.61 47.20
C GLU A 660 -11.22 -50.61 45.79
N HIS A 661 -10.01 -51.16 45.60
CA HIS A 661 -9.54 -51.91 44.41
C HIS A 661 -8.01 -52.10 44.45
N VAL A 662 -7.53 -53.20 45.05
CA VAL A 662 -6.07 -53.50 45.11
C VAL A 662 -5.59 -54.35 43.91
N GLY A 663 -6.43 -54.58 42.89
CA GLY A 663 -6.02 -55.26 41.65
C GLY A 663 -5.79 -54.33 40.45
N ASP A 664 -6.51 -53.21 40.39
CA ASP A 664 -6.49 -52.30 39.23
C ASP A 664 -5.45 -51.16 39.38
N GLU A 665 -5.08 -50.80 40.61
CA GLU A 665 -4.14 -49.71 40.89
C GLU A 665 -2.70 -50.03 40.45
N GLU A 666 -2.18 -51.24 40.71
CA GLU A 666 -0.83 -51.64 40.27
C GLU A 666 -0.75 -51.77 38.75
N SER A 667 -1.78 -52.33 38.11
CA SER A 667 -1.89 -52.41 36.64
C SER A 667 -1.95 -51.02 36.00
N ARG A 668 -2.73 -50.10 36.58
CA ARG A 668 -2.81 -48.68 36.19
C ARG A 668 -1.46 -47.99 36.34
N GLU A 669 -0.76 -48.22 37.45
CA GLU A 669 0.55 -47.62 37.72
C GLU A 669 1.63 -48.16 36.75
N GLN A 670 1.62 -49.46 36.43
CA GLN A 670 2.49 -50.04 35.40
C GLN A 670 2.20 -49.49 34.01
N LEU A 671 0.92 -49.27 33.67
CA LEU A 671 0.54 -48.70 32.37
C LEU A 671 0.97 -47.23 32.25
N ILE A 672 0.80 -46.45 33.32
CA ILE A 672 1.27 -45.07 33.43
C ILE A 672 2.80 -45.01 33.32
N LYS A 673 3.51 -45.89 34.01
CA LYS A 673 4.97 -45.96 33.96
C LYS A 673 5.47 -46.34 32.57
N THR A 674 4.83 -47.31 31.92
CA THR A 674 5.15 -47.70 30.55
C THR A 674 4.90 -46.54 29.58
N HIS A 675 3.76 -45.84 29.69
CA HIS A 675 3.47 -44.68 28.85
C HIS A 675 4.49 -43.56 29.02
N TYR A 676 4.84 -43.20 30.26
CA TYR A 676 5.85 -42.16 30.50
C TYR A 676 7.26 -42.60 30.09
N MET A 677 7.63 -43.87 30.26
CA MET A 677 8.91 -44.39 29.77
C MET A 677 8.99 -44.34 28.23
N THR A 678 7.94 -44.76 27.53
CA THR A 678 7.85 -44.63 26.08
C THR A 678 7.93 -43.17 25.65
N ARG A 679 7.19 -42.28 26.34
CA ARG A 679 7.21 -40.85 26.05
C ARG A 679 8.58 -40.21 26.28
N VAL A 680 9.29 -40.62 27.33
CA VAL A 680 10.68 -40.19 27.59
C VAL A 680 11.61 -40.70 26.49
N GLY A 681 11.44 -41.95 26.02
CA GLY A 681 12.17 -42.49 24.88
C GLY A 681 11.93 -41.71 23.57
N GLU A 682 10.67 -41.40 23.27
CA GLU A 682 10.29 -40.56 22.12
C GLU A 682 10.88 -39.16 22.21
N LEU A 683 10.79 -38.50 23.38
CA LEU A 683 11.36 -37.17 23.57
C LEU A 683 12.89 -37.18 23.47
N THR A 684 13.54 -38.23 23.96
CA THR A 684 14.99 -38.39 23.86
C THR A 684 15.43 -38.57 22.42
N THR A 685 14.72 -39.39 21.63
CA THR A 685 15.02 -39.55 20.19
C THR A 685 14.74 -38.28 19.39
N GLN A 686 13.65 -37.57 19.69
CA GLN A 686 13.38 -36.26 19.07
C GLN A 686 14.46 -35.23 19.39
N LEU A 687 14.95 -35.20 20.64
CA LEU A 687 16.05 -34.32 21.05
C LEU A 687 17.33 -34.67 20.28
N GLN A 688 17.69 -35.95 20.18
CA GLN A 688 18.86 -36.39 19.41
C GLN A 688 18.78 -36.03 17.93
N ILE A 689 17.60 -36.18 17.30
CA ILE A 689 17.39 -35.78 15.91
C ILE A 689 17.49 -34.27 15.76
N SER A 690 16.93 -33.50 16.71
CA SER A 690 17.01 -32.05 16.72
C SER A 690 18.45 -31.56 16.86
N ASP A 691 19.22 -32.15 17.78
CA ASP A 691 20.64 -31.83 17.98
C ASP A 691 21.46 -32.18 16.75
N SER A 692 21.22 -33.34 16.12
CA SER A 692 21.89 -33.72 14.88
C SER A 692 21.62 -32.73 13.74
N LYS A 693 20.36 -32.28 13.60
CA LYS A 693 19.99 -31.23 12.62
C LYS A 693 20.64 -29.90 12.93
N ALA A 694 20.70 -29.51 14.21
CA ALA A 694 21.35 -28.27 14.62
C ALA A 694 22.85 -28.28 14.30
N VAL A 695 23.54 -29.40 14.55
CA VAL A 695 24.95 -29.59 14.19
C VAL A 695 25.14 -29.56 12.67
N HIS A 696 24.26 -30.22 11.91
CA HIS A 696 24.28 -30.19 10.45
C HIS A 696 24.15 -28.76 9.92
N PHE A 697 23.12 -28.02 10.33
CA PHE A 697 22.94 -26.62 9.91
C PHE A 697 24.11 -25.73 10.33
N HIS A 698 24.67 -25.92 11.53
CA HIS A 698 25.86 -25.19 11.93
C HIS A 698 27.05 -25.43 10.99
N SER A 699 27.26 -26.69 10.57
CA SER A 699 28.31 -27.05 9.63
C SER A 699 28.07 -26.46 8.23
N GLU A 700 26.83 -26.45 7.75
CA GLU A 700 26.45 -25.84 6.47
C GLU A 700 26.60 -24.33 6.47
N CYS A 701 26.13 -23.65 7.53
CA CYS A 701 26.33 -22.20 7.69
C CYS A 701 27.82 -21.84 7.69
N ARG A 702 28.65 -22.64 8.36
CA ARG A 702 30.11 -22.44 8.37
C ARG A 702 30.72 -22.68 6.99
N ALA A 703 30.28 -23.69 6.25
CA ALA A 703 30.75 -23.95 4.89
C ALA A 703 30.33 -22.83 3.91
N LEU A 704 29.09 -22.35 4.02
CA LEU A 704 28.56 -21.24 3.24
C LEU A 704 29.31 -19.93 3.55
N ALA A 705 29.57 -19.63 4.82
CA ALA A 705 30.35 -18.45 5.20
C ALA A 705 31.76 -18.46 4.59
N LYS A 706 32.42 -19.63 4.57
CA LYS A 706 33.72 -19.77 3.91
C LYS A 706 33.64 -19.56 2.39
N ARG A 707 32.62 -20.12 1.72
CA ARG A 707 32.41 -19.92 0.28
C ARG A 707 32.12 -18.45 -0.04
N LEU A 708 31.34 -17.78 0.79
CA LEU A 708 31.02 -16.37 0.64
C LEU A 708 32.26 -15.50 0.79
N ALA A 709 33.11 -15.75 1.79
CA ALA A 709 34.37 -15.03 1.95
C ALA A 709 35.32 -15.19 0.75
N ILE A 710 35.38 -16.40 0.16
CA ILE A 710 36.17 -16.64 -1.06
C ILE A 710 35.58 -15.87 -2.25
N ALA A 711 34.25 -15.89 -2.40
CA ALA A 711 33.55 -15.15 -3.46
C ALA A 711 33.73 -13.64 -3.31
N GLU A 712 33.67 -13.09 -2.09
CA GLU A 712 33.92 -11.68 -1.81
C GLU A 712 35.35 -11.28 -2.19
N LYS A 713 36.34 -12.08 -1.82
CA LYS A 713 37.72 -11.85 -2.22
C LYS A 713 37.90 -11.84 -3.74
N SER A 714 37.25 -12.76 -4.46
CA SER A 714 37.28 -12.78 -5.93
C SER A 714 36.57 -11.58 -6.57
N ARG A 715 35.50 -11.08 -5.94
CA ARG A 715 34.78 -9.88 -6.37
C ARG A 715 35.65 -8.63 -6.18
N GLU A 716 36.40 -8.56 -5.08
CA GLU A 716 37.34 -7.47 -4.82
C GLU A 716 38.46 -7.44 -5.85
N THR A 717 39.10 -8.59 -6.14
CA THR A 717 40.16 -8.65 -7.17
C THR A 717 39.64 -8.26 -8.55
N LEU A 718 38.48 -8.77 -8.97
CA LEU A 718 37.84 -8.36 -10.23
C LEU A 718 37.49 -6.87 -10.25
N SER A 719 37.05 -6.31 -9.11
CA SER A 719 36.76 -4.89 -9.01
C SER A 719 38.02 -4.02 -9.15
N GLU A 720 39.16 -4.48 -8.65
CA GLU A 720 40.46 -3.81 -8.82
C GLU A 720 40.94 -3.88 -10.27
N GLU A 721 40.82 -5.05 -10.91
CA GLU A 721 41.13 -5.24 -12.33
C GLU A 721 40.29 -4.33 -13.22
N VAL A 722 38.98 -4.20 -12.95
CA VAL A 722 38.09 -3.27 -13.68
C VAL A 722 38.50 -1.81 -13.47
N LYS A 723 38.92 -1.43 -12.26
CA LYS A 723 39.42 -0.06 -12.01
C LYS A 723 40.69 0.21 -12.81
N LEU A 724 41.64 -0.72 -12.83
CA LEU A 724 42.87 -0.61 -13.62
C LEU A 724 42.58 -0.54 -15.12
N ALA A 725 41.67 -1.39 -15.62
CA ALA A 725 41.25 -1.35 -17.02
C ALA A 725 40.61 -0.01 -17.39
N ASN A 726 39.76 0.54 -16.52
CA ASN A 726 39.16 1.86 -16.74
C ASN A 726 40.21 2.97 -16.76
N GLN A 727 41.17 2.95 -15.84
CA GLN A 727 42.29 3.92 -15.85
C GLN A 727 43.09 3.85 -17.15
N ASN A 728 43.34 2.64 -17.67
CA ASN A 728 44.01 2.46 -18.96
C ASN A 728 43.16 3.00 -20.12
N ILE A 729 41.84 2.77 -20.11
CA ILE A 729 40.94 3.34 -21.12
C ILE A 729 40.99 4.87 -21.09
N THR A 730 40.94 5.49 -19.91
CA THR A 730 41.01 6.96 -19.79
C THR A 730 42.33 7.50 -20.32
N ARG A 731 43.45 6.85 -19.96
CA ARG A 731 44.77 7.21 -20.47
C ARG A 731 44.84 7.11 -22.01
N LEU A 732 44.34 6.02 -22.59
CA LEU A 732 44.30 5.84 -24.04
C LEU A 732 43.39 6.88 -24.73
N GLN A 733 42.30 7.28 -24.09
CA GLN A 733 41.43 8.35 -24.59
C GLN A 733 42.12 9.72 -24.60
N ASP A 734 42.91 10.03 -23.56
CA ASP A 734 43.69 11.27 -23.49
C ASP A 734 44.81 11.29 -24.55
N GLU A 735 45.51 10.17 -24.74
CA GLU A 735 46.50 9.98 -25.81
C GLU A 735 45.86 10.13 -27.20
N LEU A 736 44.66 9.58 -27.41
CA LEU A 736 43.90 9.76 -28.64
C LEU A 736 43.45 11.22 -28.86
N ALA A 737 43.00 11.90 -27.81
CA ALA A 737 42.54 13.27 -27.90
C ALA A 737 43.69 14.25 -28.20
N THR A 738 44.85 14.02 -27.60
CA THR A 738 46.07 14.81 -27.83
C THR A 738 46.62 14.60 -29.24
N THR A 739 46.68 13.36 -29.73
CA THR A 739 47.06 13.06 -31.12
C THR A 739 46.08 13.66 -32.12
N LYS A 740 44.76 13.55 -31.89
CA LYS A 740 43.74 14.18 -32.73
C LYS A 740 43.91 15.69 -32.81
N ARG A 741 44.10 16.37 -31.67
CA ARG A 741 44.33 17.81 -31.62
C ARG A 741 45.59 18.20 -32.39
N SER A 742 46.69 17.43 -32.24
CA SER A 742 47.92 17.68 -32.99
C SER A 742 47.72 17.59 -34.51
N TYR A 743 46.95 16.61 -34.99
CA TYR A 743 46.61 16.51 -36.41
C TYR A 743 45.68 17.62 -36.88
N GLU A 744 44.70 18.03 -36.07
CA GLU A 744 43.84 19.19 -36.35
C GLU A 744 44.68 20.48 -36.47
N ASP A 745 45.63 20.71 -35.57
CA ASP A 745 46.54 21.87 -35.60
C ASP A 745 47.44 21.84 -36.84
N GLN A 746 47.98 20.67 -37.23
CA GLN A 746 48.75 20.51 -38.46
C GLN A 746 47.92 20.80 -39.71
N LEU A 747 46.67 20.32 -39.76
CA LEU A 747 45.74 20.59 -40.86
C LEU A 747 45.34 22.07 -40.92
N SER A 748 45.17 22.72 -39.78
CA SER A 748 44.91 24.16 -39.70
C SER A 748 46.09 24.96 -40.25
N MET A 749 47.32 24.65 -39.80
CA MET A 749 48.53 25.30 -40.34
C MET A 749 48.70 25.08 -41.84
N MET A 750 48.41 23.87 -42.35
CA MET A 750 48.43 23.61 -43.79
C MET A 750 47.34 24.41 -44.52
N SER A 751 46.15 24.54 -43.94
CA SER A 751 45.05 25.31 -44.52
C SER A 751 45.38 26.81 -44.58
N ASP A 752 45.96 27.36 -43.52
CA ASP A 752 46.43 28.75 -43.47
C ASP A 752 47.55 29.00 -44.49
N HIS A 753 48.50 28.06 -44.61
CA HIS A 753 49.56 28.13 -45.62
C HIS A 753 48.99 28.05 -47.04
N LEU A 754 48.02 27.17 -47.30
CA LEU A 754 47.32 27.09 -48.59
C LEU A 754 46.56 28.38 -48.89
N CYS A 755 45.89 28.99 -47.90
CA CYS A 755 45.19 30.26 -48.07
C CYS A 755 46.17 31.39 -48.42
N SER A 756 47.27 31.51 -47.68
CA SER A 756 48.34 32.48 -47.97
C SER A 756 48.94 32.26 -49.36
N MET A 757 49.20 31.01 -49.74
CA MET A 757 49.69 30.68 -51.08
C MET A 757 48.68 31.05 -52.16
N ASN A 758 47.39 30.78 -51.93
CA ASN A 758 46.33 31.13 -52.87
C ASN A 758 46.17 32.67 -53.01
N GLU A 759 46.31 33.43 -51.92
CA GLU A 759 46.37 34.89 -51.97
C GLU A 759 47.56 35.39 -52.79
N THR A 760 48.75 34.79 -52.63
CA THR A 760 49.92 35.15 -53.45
C THR A 760 49.72 34.81 -54.93
N LEU A 761 49.14 33.65 -55.24
CA LEU A 761 48.80 33.27 -56.62
C LEU A 761 47.74 34.21 -57.21
N SER A 762 46.77 34.64 -56.41
CA SER A 762 45.74 35.59 -56.83
C SER A 762 46.33 36.97 -57.11
N LYS A 763 47.25 37.45 -56.26
CA LYS A 763 48.03 38.69 -56.51
C LYS A 763 48.87 38.61 -57.78
N GLN A 764 49.58 37.50 -57.98
CA GLN A 764 50.34 37.27 -59.21
C GLN A 764 49.41 37.22 -60.45
N ARG A 765 48.21 36.67 -60.32
CA ARG A 765 47.21 36.67 -61.39
C ARG A 765 46.68 38.06 -61.71
N GLU A 766 46.43 38.90 -60.70
CA GLU A 766 46.07 40.31 -60.89
C GLU A 766 47.22 41.11 -61.55
N GLU A 767 48.48 40.85 -61.18
CA GLU A 767 49.64 41.42 -61.86
C GLU A 767 49.72 40.97 -63.34
N ILE A 768 49.45 39.70 -63.63
CA ILE A 768 49.39 39.19 -65.01
C ILE A 768 48.24 39.85 -65.79
N ASP A 769 47.06 40.00 -65.19
CA ASP A 769 45.90 40.59 -65.85
C ASP A 769 46.08 42.10 -66.08
N THR A 770 46.72 42.82 -65.15
CA THR A 770 47.11 44.23 -65.34
C THR A 770 48.14 44.39 -66.46
N LEU A 771 49.14 43.50 -66.56
CA LEU A 771 50.09 43.47 -67.68
C LEU A 771 49.41 43.16 -69.03
N LYS A 772 48.39 42.30 -69.04
CA LYS A 772 47.57 42.00 -70.23
C LYS A 772 46.66 43.16 -70.63
N LEU A 773 46.04 43.86 -69.67
CA LEU A 773 45.21 45.05 -69.92
C LEU A 773 46.06 46.24 -70.38
N GLY A 774 47.27 46.42 -69.82
CA GLY A 774 48.26 47.39 -70.28
C GLY A 774 48.75 47.13 -71.71
N SER A 775 48.88 45.85 -72.11
CA SER A 775 49.23 45.49 -73.49
C SER A 775 48.12 45.77 -74.50
N LYS A 776 46.84 45.74 -74.10
CA LYS A 776 45.72 46.12 -74.99
C LYS A 776 45.51 47.64 -75.12
N GLY A 777 45.99 48.44 -74.16
CA GLY A 777 45.94 49.91 -74.21
C GLY A 777 46.99 50.55 -75.13
N ASN A 778 48.12 49.88 -75.38
CA ASN A 778 49.24 50.44 -76.17
C ASN A 778 49.13 50.24 -77.69
N ALA A 779 48.15 49.50 -78.21
CA ALA A 779 47.96 49.33 -79.65
C ALA A 779 47.27 50.51 -80.36
N LYS A 780 46.73 51.49 -79.62
CA LYS A 780 45.97 52.64 -80.19
C LYS A 780 46.71 53.99 -80.20
N LYS A 781 47.99 54.04 -79.80
CA LYS A 781 48.76 55.31 -79.69
C LYS A 781 49.97 55.48 -80.61
N ASN A 782 50.31 54.52 -81.49
CA ASN A 782 51.41 54.66 -82.45
C ASN A 782 50.97 54.46 -83.90
N LYS A 783 50.32 55.48 -84.47
CA LYS A 783 50.31 55.79 -85.90
C LYS A 783 50.04 57.28 -86.08
N GLY A 784 51.11 58.07 -85.97
CA GLY A 784 51.08 59.51 -86.22
C GLY A 784 52.34 60.20 -85.71
N ARG A 785 53.28 60.44 -86.65
CA ARG A 785 54.51 61.25 -86.54
C ARG A 785 55.67 60.70 -85.72
#